data_AF-A0A4U5NEL2-F1
#
_entry.id   AF-A0A4U5NEL2-F1
#
_cell.length_a   1.000
_cell.length_b   1.000
_cell.length_c   1.000
_cell.angle_alpha   90.00
_cell.angle_beta   90.00
_cell.angle_gamma   90.00
#
_symmetry.space_group_name_H-M   'P 1'
#
loop_
_entity.id
_entity.type
_entity.pdbx_description
1 polymer ?
#
loop_
_entity_poly.entity_id
_entity_poly.type
_entity_poly.pdbx_seq_one_letter_code
_entity_poly.pdbx_strand_id
1 'polypeptide(L)'
;MKTTLFLLLGLLGHGLAANTGSAKDCPAPQKYGSGPPKNCKPPSDPQSRPESKIEKWFTKEMFQDLFPNSNIGWGPNPCYPYSYESFVIAARYFPEFGTSSPNKEYSAKENNRRDLAAFFAHAVQETGENNYGFYQSGSGMTTEQARNCFYRGGFFNWFEGGPTSGFLPSDHPGHQPSDGDKCKIGGIYCTEDATISYFYPCSKGRSGQYNTGCYFGRGAIQISYNYNYGAFQKWLETQGLYIDLLKNPNLVMTHMEPPLAVMASLWFYMTPQPPKPAMHDIVMGQWNAGPENEAAGYKGPIFGPTSLVINNECGGESPQEPGSGGENRRIRAFKWFCDYFGVPAGSGNLLSCKGMPVKFSATHYPLSYQPDWSSTWKDAPCNCAPATYGGLIPYFDPKNYPENWVTKNAYYQKECVKTLYDNPKMYNIQGSACLKYPPKNTTIKPTEKPTQPKKATPPQPTKAPPPKTKPTRATTAVPPRTSRPSVHGTGRAKDCPAPQKYGSGPPKNCKLPSDPQNRPKSEVESWFTKEMFEDLFPNSNIGWGPNPCYPYSYESFVIAARYFPDFGTSSPNKQYSEAENNRRDLAAFFAHAVQETGENNYGFYQSGSGMTTEQARNCFYRGGFFNWFEGGPTSGFLPSDHPGHQPSDGDKCKIGGIYCTEDATISYFYPCSKGRSDQYNTGCYFGRGAIQISYNYNYGAFQKWLETQGLYIDLLKNPNLVMTHMEPPLAVMASLWFYMTPQPPKPAMHDIVMGQWNAGPENEAAGYKGPIFGPTSLVINNECGGESPQEPGSGGENRRIRAFKWFCDYFGVPAGSGNLLSCKGMPVKFSAMHYPLSYQPDWSSTGKDAPCNCAPATYGGLIPYFDPKNYPENWVAKNEYYRKECVKTLYDNPKMHNIQGSACLKYPPPK
;
A
#
# COMPACT_ATOMS: atom_id res chain seq x y z
N MET A 1 -39.31 47.36 -50.07
CA MET A 1 -40.20 46.47 -49.28
C MET A 1 -39.76 45.03 -49.48
N LYS A 2 -38.95 44.48 -48.55
CA LYS A 2 -38.64 43.04 -48.45
C LYS A 2 -38.33 42.69 -46.98
N THR A 3 -39.37 42.18 -46.33
CA THR A 3 -39.45 40.95 -45.52
C THR A 3 -38.17 40.37 -44.86
N THR A 4 -38.18 40.41 -43.52
CA THR A 4 -37.75 39.40 -42.51
C THR A 4 -36.33 38.82 -42.56
N LEU A 5 -35.50 39.17 -41.56
CA LEU A 5 -34.58 38.23 -40.91
C LEU A 5 -34.45 38.55 -39.40
N PHE A 6 -34.52 37.48 -38.62
CA PHE A 6 -34.70 37.37 -37.18
C PHE A 6 -33.48 37.77 -36.32
N LEU A 7 -33.80 38.09 -35.06
CA LEU A 7 -33.00 38.00 -33.82
C LEU A 7 -31.65 37.29 -33.93
N LEU A 8 -30.57 37.99 -33.54
CA LEU A 8 -29.47 37.51 -32.68
C LEU A 8 -28.44 38.64 -32.49
N LEU A 9 -28.68 39.54 -31.54
CA LEU A 9 -27.65 40.44 -31.01
C LEU A 9 -27.16 39.88 -29.66
N GLY A 10 -25.99 39.23 -29.70
CA GLY A 10 -24.88 39.56 -28.80
C GLY A 10 -24.95 39.11 -27.34
N LEU A 11 -25.03 37.80 -27.08
CA LEU A 11 -24.52 37.21 -25.83
C LEU A 11 -22.98 37.21 -25.86
N LEU A 12 -22.36 38.27 -25.33
CA LEU A 12 -20.95 38.25 -24.90
C LEU A 12 -20.86 37.53 -23.53
N GLY A 13 -21.08 36.21 -23.55
CA GLY A 13 -20.80 35.34 -22.41
C GLY A 13 -19.33 34.97 -22.38
N HIS A 14 -18.66 35.18 -21.25
CA HIS A 14 -17.30 34.73 -21.00
C HIS A 14 -17.21 33.23 -21.28
N GLY A 15 -16.49 32.86 -22.34
CA GLY A 15 -16.53 31.53 -22.93
C GLY A 15 -16.14 30.42 -21.96
N LEU A 16 -17.14 29.63 -21.56
CA LEU A 16 -16.95 28.23 -21.18
C LEU A 16 -16.22 27.54 -22.35
N ALA A 17 -15.17 26.76 -22.07
CA ALA A 17 -14.49 26.01 -23.09
C ALA A 17 -15.50 25.08 -23.80
N ALA A 18 -15.60 25.21 -25.13
CA ALA A 18 -16.69 24.66 -25.96
C ALA A 18 -16.91 23.13 -25.83
N ASN A 19 -16.01 22.39 -25.17
CA ASN A 19 -16.00 20.93 -25.12
C ASN A 19 -16.26 20.32 -23.72
N THR A 20 -16.57 21.12 -22.67
CA THR A 20 -16.76 20.59 -21.30
C THR A 20 -18.19 20.69 -20.75
N GLY A 21 -19.13 21.22 -21.54
CA GLY A 21 -20.54 21.41 -21.15
C GLY A 21 -20.71 22.31 -19.92
N SER A 22 -21.93 22.38 -19.36
CA SER A 22 -22.22 23.05 -18.09
C SER A 22 -22.70 22.06 -17.02
N ALA A 23 -22.55 22.41 -15.75
CA ALA A 23 -23.15 21.68 -14.62
C ALA A 23 -24.66 21.46 -14.79
N LYS A 24 -25.36 22.36 -15.49
CA LYS A 24 -26.80 22.25 -15.76
C LYS A 24 -27.18 21.07 -16.65
N ASP A 25 -26.21 20.55 -17.42
CA ASP A 25 -26.40 19.41 -18.30
C ASP A 25 -26.27 18.07 -17.57
N CYS A 26 -25.88 18.11 -16.29
CA CYS A 26 -25.69 16.93 -15.46
C CYS A 26 -26.92 16.62 -14.60
N PRO A 27 -27.20 15.34 -14.32
CA PRO A 27 -28.27 14.95 -13.41
C PRO A 27 -28.04 15.53 -12.02
N ALA A 28 -29.14 15.77 -11.30
CA ALA A 28 -29.06 16.18 -9.91
C ALA A 28 -28.38 15.09 -9.06
N PRO A 29 -27.44 15.43 -8.17
CA PRO A 29 -26.76 14.46 -7.34
C PRO A 29 -27.70 13.89 -6.28
N GLN A 30 -27.37 12.69 -5.80
CA GLN A 30 -27.95 12.16 -4.58
C GLN A 30 -27.49 13.01 -3.39
N LYS A 31 -28.44 13.46 -2.57
CA LYS A 31 -28.19 14.24 -1.36
C LYS A 31 -28.24 13.36 -0.12
N TYR A 32 -27.25 13.51 0.75
CA TYR A 32 -27.17 12.76 2.01
C TYR A 32 -27.34 13.70 3.21
N GLY A 33 -28.05 13.25 4.24
CA GLY A 33 -28.29 14.05 5.45
C GLY A 33 -29.38 15.12 5.31
N SER A 34 -29.46 16.01 6.29
CA SER A 34 -30.45 17.09 6.39
C SER A 34 -30.08 18.34 5.58
N GLY A 35 -28.87 18.39 5.03
CA GLY A 35 -28.35 19.55 4.31
C GLY A 35 -27.83 20.66 5.22
N PRO A 36 -27.35 21.77 4.62
CA PRO A 36 -26.67 22.81 5.35
C PRO A 36 -27.63 23.47 6.36
N PRO A 37 -27.12 23.84 7.56
CA PRO A 37 -27.94 24.51 8.55
C PRO A 37 -28.45 25.84 8.01
N LYS A 38 -29.69 26.22 8.40
CA LYS A 38 -30.31 27.49 7.96
C LYS A 38 -29.49 28.72 8.34
N ASN A 39 -28.83 28.66 9.51
CA ASN A 39 -27.97 29.71 10.03
C ASN A 39 -26.60 29.11 10.38
N CYS A 40 -25.53 29.74 9.92
CA CYS A 40 -24.16 29.39 10.24
C CYS A 40 -23.28 30.65 10.20
N LYS A 41 -22.09 30.59 10.81
CA LYS A 41 -21.05 31.58 10.55
C LYS A 41 -20.36 31.21 9.23
N PRO A 42 -20.34 32.10 8.22
CA PRO A 42 -19.61 31.84 6.98
C PRO A 42 -18.09 31.76 7.26
N PRO A 43 -17.30 31.14 6.37
CA PRO A 43 -15.87 31.07 6.53
C PRO A 43 -15.27 32.48 6.56
N SER A 44 -14.26 32.66 7.41
CA SER A 44 -13.59 33.94 7.58
C SER A 44 -12.10 33.75 7.82
N ASP A 45 -11.32 34.79 7.55
CA ASP A 45 -9.87 34.80 7.78
C ASP A 45 -9.54 35.66 9.01
N PRO A 46 -9.19 35.04 10.16
CA PRO A 46 -8.86 35.80 11.38
C PRO A 46 -7.57 36.62 11.24
N GLN A 47 -6.70 36.31 10.28
CA GLN A 47 -5.47 37.06 10.01
C GLN A 47 -5.66 38.15 8.95
N SER A 48 -6.86 38.26 8.36
CA SER A 48 -7.19 39.26 7.33
C SER A 48 -6.16 39.34 6.21
N ARG A 49 -5.73 38.17 5.69
CA ARG A 49 -4.72 38.11 4.64
C ARG A 49 -5.24 38.76 3.36
N PRO A 50 -4.34 39.40 2.59
CA PRO A 50 -4.72 39.98 1.32
C PRO A 50 -5.24 38.91 0.36
N GLU A 51 -6.14 39.33 -0.53
CA GLU A 51 -6.65 38.47 -1.59
C GLU A 51 -5.53 37.87 -2.44
N SER A 52 -5.65 36.57 -2.71
CA SER A 52 -4.75 35.84 -3.60
C SER A 52 -4.98 36.29 -5.05
N LYS A 53 -3.93 36.25 -5.89
CA LYS A 53 -4.10 36.56 -7.32
C LYS A 53 -5.00 35.55 -8.04
N ILE A 54 -5.25 34.38 -7.46
CA ILE A 54 -6.19 33.39 -8.02
C ILE A 54 -7.63 33.95 -8.06
N GLU A 55 -7.98 34.79 -7.09
CA GLU A 55 -9.31 35.42 -6.95
C GLU A 55 -9.62 36.37 -8.12
N LYS A 56 -8.59 36.81 -8.86
CA LYS A 56 -8.75 37.70 -10.01
C LYS A 56 -9.31 37.02 -11.26
N TRP A 57 -9.25 35.69 -11.33
CA TRP A 57 -9.62 34.96 -12.55
C TRP A 57 -10.41 33.68 -12.29
N PHE A 58 -10.24 33.04 -11.14
CA PHE A 58 -11.02 31.88 -10.73
C PHE A 58 -12.22 32.37 -9.92
N THR A 59 -13.39 32.41 -10.56
CA THR A 59 -14.58 33.03 -9.99
C THR A 59 -15.45 32.03 -9.23
N LYS A 60 -16.38 32.55 -8.43
CA LYS A 60 -17.38 31.75 -7.72
C LYS A 60 -18.23 30.92 -8.68
N GLU A 61 -18.59 31.49 -9.82
CA GLU A 61 -19.38 30.80 -10.85
C GLU A 61 -18.61 29.63 -11.44
N MET A 62 -17.29 29.77 -11.67
CA MET A 62 -16.46 28.66 -12.11
C MET A 62 -16.39 27.55 -11.07
N PHE A 63 -16.21 27.89 -9.79
CA PHE A 63 -16.19 26.89 -8.72
C PHE A 63 -17.52 26.14 -8.62
N GLN A 64 -18.64 26.87 -8.75
CA GLN A 64 -19.98 26.28 -8.70
C GLN A 64 -20.29 25.40 -9.92
N ASP A 65 -19.79 25.75 -11.11
CA ASP A 65 -19.92 24.89 -12.30
C ASP A 65 -19.01 23.65 -12.22
N LEU A 66 -17.83 23.77 -11.64
CA LEU A 66 -16.89 22.65 -11.50
C LEU A 66 -17.27 21.67 -10.40
N PHE A 67 -17.88 22.13 -9.30
CA PHE A 67 -18.16 21.30 -8.12
C PHE A 67 -19.62 21.37 -7.65
N PRO A 68 -20.61 21.21 -8.54
CA PRO A 68 -22.03 21.31 -8.20
C PRO A 68 -22.48 20.24 -7.21
N ASN A 69 -21.76 19.11 -7.14
CA ASN A 69 -22.11 17.96 -6.30
C ASN A 69 -21.35 17.92 -4.96
N SER A 70 -20.49 18.90 -4.69
CA SER A 70 -19.69 18.95 -3.46
C SER A 70 -20.54 18.84 -2.18
N ASN A 71 -19.90 18.50 -1.06
CA ASN A 71 -20.58 18.33 0.23
C ASN A 71 -21.74 17.33 0.13
N ILE A 72 -21.43 16.08 -0.23
CA ILE A 72 -22.36 14.94 -0.26
C ILE A 72 -23.66 15.23 -1.03
N GLY A 73 -23.53 15.95 -2.15
CA GLY A 73 -24.62 16.27 -3.09
C GLY A 73 -25.36 17.58 -2.82
N TRP A 74 -25.02 18.33 -1.76
CA TRP A 74 -25.67 19.62 -1.47
C TRP A 74 -25.11 20.79 -2.27
N GLY A 75 -23.96 20.59 -2.90
CA GLY A 75 -23.22 21.61 -3.62
C GLY A 75 -22.47 22.58 -2.72
N PRO A 76 -21.82 23.59 -3.33
CA PRO A 76 -21.04 24.57 -2.59
C PRO A 76 -21.94 25.41 -1.68
N ASN A 77 -21.66 25.44 -0.38
CA ASN A 77 -22.41 26.23 0.58
C ASN A 77 -21.48 26.83 1.63
N PRO A 78 -21.58 28.14 1.96
CA PRO A 78 -20.74 28.77 2.98
C PRO A 78 -20.83 28.14 4.39
N CYS A 79 -21.89 27.39 4.68
CA CYS A 79 -22.00 26.66 5.95
C CYS A 79 -21.22 25.34 5.97
N TYR A 80 -20.65 24.94 4.84
CA TYR A 80 -19.95 23.68 4.67
C TYR A 80 -18.49 23.87 4.28
N PRO A 81 -17.66 22.83 4.47
CA PRO A 81 -16.21 22.96 4.34
C PRO A 81 -15.77 23.26 2.91
N TYR A 82 -16.52 22.77 1.91
CA TYR A 82 -16.25 23.04 0.50
C TYR A 82 -17.18 24.12 -0.04
N SER A 83 -16.67 25.34 -0.09
CA SER A 83 -17.30 26.50 -0.72
C SER A 83 -16.24 27.31 -1.46
N TYR A 84 -16.67 28.21 -2.35
CA TYR A 84 -15.74 29.12 -3.00
C TYR A 84 -15.02 29.99 -1.98
N GLU A 85 -15.76 30.51 -0.99
CA GLU A 85 -15.24 31.32 0.10
C GLU A 85 -14.20 30.55 0.91
N SER A 86 -14.48 29.29 1.25
CA SER A 86 -13.52 28.41 1.93
C SER A 86 -12.24 28.22 1.12
N PHE A 87 -12.39 28.01 -0.18
CA PHE A 87 -11.29 27.77 -1.10
C PHE A 87 -10.37 29.00 -1.23
N VAL A 88 -10.95 30.18 -1.49
CA VAL A 88 -10.14 31.40 -1.67
C VAL A 88 -9.47 31.84 -0.38
N ILE A 89 -10.15 31.72 0.78
CA ILE A 89 -9.52 32.00 2.08
C ILE A 89 -8.33 31.07 2.32
N ALA A 90 -8.48 29.76 2.06
CA ALA A 90 -7.38 28.82 2.17
C ALA A 90 -6.22 29.19 1.22
N ALA A 91 -6.51 29.57 -0.03
CA ALA A 91 -5.50 29.96 -1.03
C ALA A 91 -4.70 31.21 -0.63
N ARG A 92 -5.24 32.13 0.18
CA ARG A 92 -4.50 33.31 0.68
C ARG A 92 -3.31 32.95 1.58
N TYR A 93 -3.31 31.76 2.18
CA TYR A 93 -2.18 31.26 2.96
C TYR A 93 -1.07 30.64 2.08
N PHE A 94 -1.34 30.42 0.80
CA PHE A 94 -0.41 29.88 -0.20
C PHE A 94 -0.34 30.81 -1.41
N PRO A 95 0.25 32.01 -1.29
CA PRO A 95 0.19 33.04 -2.32
C PRO A 95 0.81 32.62 -3.67
N GLU A 96 1.68 31.61 -3.68
CA GLU A 96 2.29 31.05 -4.89
C GLU A 96 1.34 30.11 -5.65
N PHE A 97 0.39 29.47 -4.97
CA PHE A 97 -0.54 28.50 -5.56
C PHE A 97 -1.46 29.13 -6.60
N GLY A 98 -1.43 28.61 -7.82
CA GLY A 98 -2.21 29.09 -8.96
C GLY A 98 -1.80 30.49 -9.43
N THR A 99 -0.62 30.98 -9.01
CA THR A 99 -0.14 32.32 -9.37
C THR A 99 1.34 32.42 -9.73
N SER A 100 2.17 31.45 -9.34
CA SER A 100 3.57 31.35 -9.74
C SER A 100 3.71 30.86 -11.18
N SER A 101 4.69 31.38 -11.91
CA SER A 101 5.02 30.92 -13.26
C SER A 101 6.53 31.00 -13.49
N PRO A 102 7.29 30.07 -12.89
CA PRO A 102 8.75 30.13 -12.86
C PRO A 102 9.42 29.55 -14.11
N ASN A 103 8.67 28.87 -14.98
CA ASN A 103 9.21 28.18 -16.15
C ASN A 103 8.92 28.90 -17.48
N LYS A 104 9.65 28.51 -18.53
CA LYS A 104 9.53 29.06 -19.89
C LYS A 104 8.65 28.20 -20.82
N GLU A 105 8.26 27.01 -20.40
CA GLU A 105 7.53 26.04 -21.23
C GLU A 105 6.05 26.42 -21.38
N TYR A 106 5.45 26.96 -20.33
CA TYR A 106 4.07 27.43 -20.32
C TYR A 106 4.02 28.92 -20.00
N SER A 107 3.07 29.64 -20.60
CA SER A 107 2.80 31.03 -20.24
C SER A 107 2.35 31.15 -18.78
N ALA A 108 2.40 32.37 -18.22
CA ALA A 108 1.87 32.66 -16.89
C ALA A 108 0.43 32.18 -16.69
N LYS A 109 -0.42 32.42 -17.69
CA LYS A 109 -1.81 31.96 -17.68
C LYS A 109 -1.91 30.43 -17.65
N GLU A 110 -1.10 29.75 -18.46
CA GLU A 110 -1.10 28.29 -18.54
C GLU A 110 -0.57 27.64 -17.26
N ASN A 111 0.56 28.08 -16.71
CA ASN A 111 1.07 27.57 -15.44
C ASN A 111 0.06 27.75 -14.30
N ASN A 112 -0.47 28.96 -14.12
CA ASN A 112 -1.44 29.25 -13.06
C ASN A 112 -2.67 28.33 -13.11
N ARG A 113 -3.18 28.07 -14.33
CA ARG A 113 -4.35 27.23 -14.55
C ARG A 113 -4.03 25.74 -14.45
N ARG A 114 -2.84 25.31 -14.89
CA ARG A 114 -2.36 23.93 -14.74
C ARG A 114 -2.12 23.58 -13.28
N ASP A 115 -1.58 24.49 -12.48
CA ASP A 115 -1.39 24.31 -11.04
C ASP A 115 -2.73 24.06 -10.34
N LEU A 116 -3.73 24.90 -10.63
CA LEU A 116 -5.09 24.72 -10.13
C LEU A 116 -5.73 23.40 -10.63
N ALA A 117 -5.57 23.09 -11.92
CA ALA A 117 -6.08 21.87 -12.52
C ALA A 117 -5.48 20.61 -11.88
N ALA A 118 -4.18 20.64 -11.56
CA ALA A 118 -3.50 19.53 -10.91
C ALA A 118 -4.05 19.30 -9.50
N PHE A 119 -4.17 20.35 -8.69
CA PHE A 119 -4.79 20.26 -7.37
C PHE A 119 -6.20 19.66 -7.44
N PHE A 120 -7.05 20.15 -8.35
CA PHE A 120 -8.40 19.62 -8.52
C PHE A 120 -8.43 18.18 -9.04
N ALA A 121 -7.51 17.80 -9.92
CA ALA A 121 -7.41 16.42 -10.41
C ALA A 121 -7.13 15.43 -9.27
N HIS A 122 -6.25 15.80 -8.33
CA HIS A 122 -6.03 14.99 -7.14
C HIS A 122 -7.24 15.01 -6.22
N ALA A 123 -7.84 16.18 -5.98
CA ALA A 123 -9.00 16.29 -5.11
C ALA A 123 -10.20 15.46 -5.59
N VAL A 124 -10.46 15.44 -6.90
CA VAL A 124 -11.52 14.59 -7.48
C VAL A 124 -11.23 13.12 -7.28
N GLN A 125 -9.97 12.69 -7.43
CA GLN A 125 -9.61 11.29 -7.18
C GLN A 125 -9.79 10.91 -5.70
N GLU A 126 -9.45 11.78 -4.76
CA GLU A 126 -9.55 11.49 -3.32
C GLU A 126 -10.97 11.60 -2.77
N THR A 127 -11.72 12.61 -3.21
CA THR A 127 -13.00 12.98 -2.59
C THR A 127 -14.17 13.01 -3.56
N GLY A 128 -13.97 12.54 -4.79
CA GLY A 128 -15.01 12.55 -5.81
C GLY A 128 -16.18 11.61 -5.50
N GLU A 129 -17.37 11.96 -6.00
CA GLU A 129 -18.55 11.10 -6.03
C GLU A 129 -18.24 9.78 -6.76
N ASN A 130 -17.38 9.83 -7.78
CA ASN A 130 -16.96 8.70 -8.60
C ASN A 130 -18.16 7.90 -9.16
N ASN A 131 -19.18 8.61 -9.66
CA ASN A 131 -20.43 8.01 -10.12
C ASN A 131 -20.25 7.30 -11.48
N TYR A 132 -19.94 6.01 -11.43
CA TYR A 132 -19.83 5.15 -12.61
C TYR A 132 -21.15 4.96 -13.37
N GLY A 133 -22.29 5.29 -12.77
CA GLY A 133 -23.62 5.18 -13.37
C GLY A 133 -23.75 5.99 -14.67
N PHE A 134 -23.04 7.11 -14.80
CA PHE A 134 -23.05 7.92 -16.02
C PHE A 134 -22.55 7.15 -17.26
N TYR A 135 -21.70 6.13 -17.07
CA TYR A 135 -21.11 5.34 -18.15
C TYR A 135 -21.86 4.02 -18.45
N GLN A 136 -22.92 3.69 -17.71
CA GLN A 136 -23.65 2.44 -17.88
C GLN A 136 -24.59 2.46 -19.10
N SER A 137 -24.83 1.29 -19.70
CA SER A 137 -25.78 1.11 -20.79
C SER A 137 -27.21 1.35 -20.29
N GLY A 138 -27.65 2.60 -20.32
CA GLY A 138 -28.93 3.04 -19.77
C GLY A 138 -28.96 4.50 -19.32
N SER A 139 -27.80 5.16 -19.16
CA SER A 139 -27.74 6.57 -18.75
C SER A 139 -28.27 7.56 -19.80
N GLY A 140 -28.35 7.14 -21.07
CA GLY A 140 -28.72 8.02 -22.19
C GLY A 140 -27.64 9.05 -22.54
N MET A 141 -26.48 9.02 -21.88
CA MET A 141 -25.38 9.95 -22.09
C MET A 141 -24.36 9.42 -23.09
N THR A 142 -23.79 10.33 -23.88
CA THR A 142 -22.54 10.03 -24.60
C THR A 142 -21.39 9.89 -23.61
N THR A 143 -20.30 9.23 -24.01
CA THR A 143 -19.07 9.13 -23.19
C THR A 143 -18.54 10.51 -22.77
N GLU A 144 -18.70 11.52 -23.63
CA GLU A 144 -18.27 12.89 -23.34
C GLU A 144 -19.14 13.55 -22.28
N GLN A 145 -20.47 13.43 -22.38
CA GLN A 145 -21.40 13.91 -21.36
C GLN A 145 -21.15 13.21 -20.02
N ALA A 146 -21.00 11.89 -20.04
CA ALA A 146 -20.69 11.11 -18.85
C ALA A 146 -19.40 11.58 -18.17
N ARG A 147 -18.36 11.85 -18.97
CA ARG A 147 -17.08 12.39 -18.48
C ARG A 147 -17.23 13.78 -17.85
N ASN A 148 -17.97 14.66 -18.52
CA ASN A 148 -18.24 16.02 -18.05
C ASN A 148 -19.00 16.04 -16.72
N CYS A 149 -19.86 15.05 -16.46
CA CYS A 149 -20.58 14.93 -15.20
C CYS A 149 -19.77 14.19 -14.13
N PHE A 150 -19.00 13.17 -14.51
CA PHE A 150 -18.15 12.42 -13.58
C PHE A 150 -17.13 13.33 -12.86
N TYR A 151 -16.39 14.17 -13.61
CA TYR A 151 -15.37 15.04 -13.00
C TYR A 151 -15.95 16.25 -12.24
N ARG A 152 -17.24 16.57 -12.44
CA ARG A 152 -17.99 17.53 -11.62
C ARG A 152 -18.40 16.99 -10.25
N GLY A 153 -18.14 15.70 -10.01
CA GLY A 153 -18.33 15.05 -8.71
C GLY A 153 -17.24 15.36 -7.68
N GLY A 154 -16.31 16.30 -7.91
CA GLY A 154 -15.23 16.63 -6.97
C GLY A 154 -15.72 17.23 -5.63
N PHE A 155 -14.89 17.11 -4.59
CA PHE A 155 -15.19 17.59 -3.22
C PHE A 155 -16.52 17.03 -2.66
N PHE A 156 -16.93 15.84 -3.09
CA PHE A 156 -18.16 15.21 -2.64
C PHE A 156 -18.01 14.71 -1.21
N ASN A 157 -16.95 13.96 -0.92
CA ASN A 157 -16.73 13.30 0.35
C ASN A 157 -15.96 14.18 1.35
N TRP A 158 -16.43 14.20 2.60
CA TRP A 158 -15.68 14.80 3.73
C TRP A 158 -14.68 13.83 4.35
N PHE A 159 -15.08 12.57 4.43
CA PHE A 159 -14.39 11.51 5.14
C PHE A 159 -14.07 10.33 4.22
N GLU A 160 -13.00 9.63 4.55
CA GLU A 160 -12.59 8.43 3.85
C GLU A 160 -13.68 7.35 3.87
N GLY A 161 -13.92 6.70 2.74
CA GLY A 161 -15.01 5.73 2.58
C GLY A 161 -16.37 6.36 2.23
N GLY A 162 -16.45 7.69 2.11
CA GLY A 162 -17.58 8.40 1.57
C GLY A 162 -18.73 8.66 2.55
N PRO A 163 -19.96 8.94 2.07
CA PRO A 163 -21.05 9.44 2.91
C PRO A 163 -21.54 8.43 3.95
N THR A 164 -21.18 7.16 3.82
CA THR A 164 -21.48 6.07 4.77
C THR A 164 -20.19 5.34 5.14
N SER A 165 -19.21 6.08 5.66
CA SER A 165 -17.89 5.55 5.97
C SER A 165 -17.97 4.41 7.00
N GLY A 166 -17.29 3.29 6.69
CA GLY A 166 -17.16 2.17 7.62
C GLY A 166 -16.47 2.55 8.94
N PHE A 167 -15.66 3.61 8.94
CA PHE A 167 -14.93 4.11 10.11
C PHE A 167 -15.80 4.84 11.11
N LEU A 168 -16.94 5.36 10.66
CA LEU A 168 -17.83 6.13 11.51
C LEU A 168 -18.91 5.25 12.16
N PRO A 169 -19.41 5.62 13.34
CA PRO A 169 -20.49 4.88 13.99
C PRO A 169 -21.83 5.14 13.32
N SER A 170 -22.80 4.26 13.53
CA SER A 170 -24.10 4.34 12.84
C SER A 170 -24.93 5.59 13.20
N ASP A 171 -24.70 6.16 14.38
CA ASP A 171 -25.30 7.41 14.84
C ASP A 171 -24.58 8.67 14.30
N HIS A 172 -23.44 8.50 13.63
CA HIS A 172 -22.70 9.54 12.92
C HIS A 172 -22.28 9.03 11.54
N PRO A 173 -23.23 8.83 10.62
CA PRO A 173 -22.97 8.09 9.37
C PRO A 173 -21.95 8.77 8.45
N GLY A 174 -21.62 10.06 8.66
CA GLY A 174 -20.81 10.86 7.74
C GLY A 174 -21.65 11.86 6.94
N HIS A 175 -22.87 12.15 7.40
CA HIS A 175 -23.84 13.02 6.75
C HIS A 175 -23.76 14.48 7.22
N GLN A 176 -22.85 14.79 8.14
CA GLN A 176 -22.47 16.15 8.53
C GLN A 176 -20.99 16.21 8.93
N PRO A 177 -20.31 17.37 8.84
CA PRO A 177 -18.89 17.47 9.19
C PRO A 177 -18.55 17.13 10.65
N SER A 178 -19.49 17.26 11.58
CA SER A 178 -19.31 16.87 12.99
C SER A 178 -19.28 15.34 13.20
N ASP A 179 -19.74 14.55 12.24
CA ASP A 179 -19.78 13.09 12.38
C ASP A 179 -18.40 12.46 12.53
N GLY A 180 -17.36 13.14 12.07
CA GLY A 180 -15.97 12.71 12.20
C GLY A 180 -15.34 12.95 13.58
N ASP A 181 -16.08 13.46 14.58
CA ASP A 181 -15.59 13.69 15.95
C ASP A 181 -15.22 12.40 16.68
N LYS A 182 -15.82 11.28 16.25
CA LYS A 182 -15.52 9.96 16.81
C LYS A 182 -15.52 8.89 15.73
N CYS A 183 -14.77 7.82 15.94
CA CYS A 183 -14.63 6.72 15.00
C CYS A 183 -14.53 5.36 15.69
N LYS A 184 -14.80 4.31 14.92
CA LYS A 184 -14.46 2.93 15.23
C LYS A 184 -12.95 2.71 15.14
N ILE A 185 -12.49 1.55 15.57
CA ILE A 185 -11.05 1.20 15.60
C ILE A 185 -10.36 1.37 14.23
N GLY A 186 -11.07 1.05 13.13
CA GLY A 186 -10.55 1.21 11.78
C GLY A 186 -10.22 2.66 11.40
N GLY A 187 -10.80 3.67 12.05
CA GLY A 187 -10.56 5.09 11.74
C GLY A 187 -9.47 5.76 12.57
N ILE A 188 -8.74 5.03 13.42
CA ILE A 188 -7.76 5.65 14.33
C ILE A 188 -6.59 6.25 13.54
N TYR A 189 -5.99 5.48 12.64
CA TYR A 189 -4.85 5.89 11.79
C TYR A 189 -3.74 6.56 12.62
N CYS A 190 -3.34 5.90 13.70
CA CYS A 190 -2.30 6.38 14.60
C CYS A 190 -1.07 5.48 14.47
N THR A 191 0.10 6.08 14.37
CA THR A 191 1.39 5.39 14.48
C THR A 191 2.14 5.93 15.70
N GLU A 192 2.62 5.04 16.56
CA GLU A 192 3.42 5.36 17.74
C GLU A 192 4.79 4.68 17.67
N ASP A 193 5.86 5.48 17.75
CA ASP A 193 7.21 5.04 18.14
C ASP A 193 7.85 6.13 19.01
N ALA A 194 9.08 5.93 19.52
CA ALA A 194 9.73 6.90 20.40
C ALA A 194 9.92 8.30 19.76
N THR A 195 10.13 8.35 18.44
CA THR A 195 10.30 9.58 17.67
C THR A 195 8.94 10.18 17.33
N ILE A 196 8.05 9.44 16.68
CA ILE A 196 6.72 9.91 16.28
C ILE A 196 5.91 10.36 17.50
N SER A 197 5.94 9.63 18.61
CA SER A 197 5.16 9.98 19.80
C SER A 197 5.63 11.27 20.47
N TYR A 198 6.88 11.67 20.28
CA TYR A 198 7.38 12.94 20.78
C TYR A 198 6.87 14.12 19.93
N PHE A 199 6.91 14.01 18.60
CA PHE A 199 6.50 15.10 17.72
C PHE A 199 4.98 15.17 17.56
N TYR A 200 4.35 14.00 17.37
CA TYR A 200 2.96 13.86 16.92
C TYR A 200 2.23 12.79 17.73
N PRO A 201 2.12 12.93 19.06
CA PRO A 201 1.46 11.95 19.91
C PRO A 201 0.02 11.70 19.49
N CYS A 202 -0.42 10.46 19.62
CA CYS A 202 -1.82 10.11 19.37
C CYS A 202 -2.71 10.47 20.55
N SER A 203 -3.88 11.02 20.25
CA SER A 203 -4.95 11.25 21.21
C SER A 203 -5.58 9.91 21.60
N LYS A 204 -5.57 9.60 22.90
CA LYS A 204 -6.17 8.37 23.47
C LYS A 204 -7.59 8.59 23.99
N GLY A 205 -8.23 9.69 23.58
CA GLY A 205 -9.57 10.05 24.00
C GLY A 205 -10.63 9.06 23.49
N ARG A 206 -11.68 8.87 24.30
CA ARG A 206 -12.83 8.02 23.96
C ARG A 206 -14.13 8.73 24.28
N SER A 207 -15.17 8.39 23.51
CA SER A 207 -16.56 8.77 23.76
C SER A 207 -17.42 7.51 23.71
N GLY A 208 -17.75 6.97 24.88
CA GLY A 208 -18.33 5.64 24.99
C GLY A 208 -17.38 4.58 24.42
N GLN A 209 -17.88 3.74 23.52
CA GLN A 209 -17.08 2.71 22.86
C GLN A 209 -16.16 3.24 21.74
N TYR A 210 -16.37 4.46 21.27
CA TYR A 210 -15.67 5.05 20.12
C TYR A 210 -14.43 5.85 20.52
N ASN A 211 -13.48 5.96 19.59
CA ASN A 211 -12.27 6.79 19.77
C ASN A 211 -12.56 8.22 19.33
N THR A 212 -11.86 9.19 19.91
CA THR A 212 -11.90 10.59 19.46
C THR A 212 -10.58 11.03 18.79
N GLY A 213 -9.49 10.29 19.02
CA GLY A 213 -8.23 10.41 18.26
C GLY A 213 -8.32 9.69 16.92
N CYS A 214 -9.07 10.27 15.98
CA CYS A 214 -9.37 9.65 14.68
C CYS A 214 -8.64 10.39 13.55
N TYR A 215 -7.56 9.84 13.01
CA TYR A 215 -6.74 10.48 11.97
C TYR A 215 -6.94 9.88 10.56
N PHE A 216 -8.10 9.28 10.30
CA PHE A 216 -8.50 8.87 8.94
C PHE A 216 -8.60 10.06 7.97
N GLY A 217 -8.72 9.77 6.68
CA GLY A 217 -8.71 10.79 5.62
C GLY A 217 -9.74 11.91 5.81
N ARG A 218 -9.27 13.17 5.79
CA ARG A 218 -10.10 14.39 5.79
C ARG A 218 -9.62 15.44 4.79
N GLY A 219 -10.56 16.27 4.36
CA GLY A 219 -10.30 17.34 3.41
C GLY A 219 -10.15 16.84 1.97
N ALA A 220 -9.90 17.78 1.07
CA ALA A 220 -9.88 17.56 -0.37
C ALA A 220 -8.87 16.51 -0.85
N ILE A 221 -7.71 16.39 -0.19
CA ILE A 221 -6.66 15.41 -0.51
C ILE A 221 -6.63 14.26 0.54
N GLN A 222 -7.60 14.20 1.45
CA GLN A 222 -7.71 13.14 2.46
C GLN A 222 -6.43 12.96 3.29
N ILE A 223 -5.97 14.04 3.96
CA ILE A 223 -4.81 13.92 4.84
C ILE A 223 -5.09 12.91 5.96
N SER A 224 -4.13 12.02 6.18
CA SER A 224 -4.26 10.83 7.03
C SER A 224 -3.04 10.66 7.91
N TYR A 225 -3.22 10.00 9.05
CA TYR A 225 -2.24 9.76 10.10
C TYR A 225 -1.85 10.94 10.99
N ASN A 226 -1.64 10.65 12.28
CA ASN A 226 -1.23 11.62 13.31
C ASN A 226 -0.05 12.50 12.88
N TYR A 227 0.95 11.95 12.19
CA TYR A 227 2.11 12.73 11.76
C TYR A 227 1.80 13.81 10.72
N ASN A 228 0.82 13.59 9.82
CA ASN A 228 0.40 14.62 8.86
C ASN A 228 -0.46 15.69 9.55
N TYR A 229 -1.37 15.29 10.44
CA TYR A 229 -2.17 16.24 11.23
C TYR A 229 -1.28 17.12 12.11
N GLY A 230 -0.29 16.52 12.77
CA GLY A 230 0.67 17.22 13.60
C GLY A 230 1.59 18.14 12.80
N ALA A 231 2.08 17.71 11.63
CA ALA A 231 2.90 18.56 10.76
C ALA A 231 2.09 19.75 10.21
N PHE A 232 0.82 19.54 9.84
CA PHE A 232 -0.07 20.62 9.43
C PHE A 232 -0.39 21.59 10.58
N GLN A 233 -0.66 21.06 11.78
CA GLN A 233 -0.82 21.88 13.00
C GLN A 233 0.41 22.75 13.25
N LYS A 234 1.62 22.17 13.19
CA LYS A 234 2.85 22.94 13.36
C LYS A 234 3.01 24.02 12.29
N TRP A 235 2.61 23.74 11.05
CA TRP A 235 2.57 24.76 10.01
C TRP A 235 1.57 25.88 10.33
N LEU A 236 0.36 25.56 10.82
CA LEU A 236 -0.64 26.56 11.25
C LEU A 236 -0.08 27.49 12.33
N GLU A 237 0.68 26.96 13.29
CA GLU A 237 1.34 27.76 14.33
C GLU A 237 2.29 28.80 13.73
N THR A 238 3.04 28.44 12.67
CA THR A 238 3.89 29.41 11.94
C THR A 238 3.08 30.52 11.23
N GLN A 239 1.78 30.29 11.01
CA GLN A 239 0.86 31.27 10.44
C GLN A 239 0.11 32.08 11.52
N GLY A 240 0.45 31.89 12.80
CA GLY A 240 -0.21 32.53 13.94
C GLY A 240 -1.56 31.90 14.29
N LEU A 241 -1.77 30.63 13.94
CA LEU A 241 -2.99 29.88 14.18
C LEU A 241 -2.70 28.70 15.12
N TYR A 242 -3.24 28.73 16.33
CA TYR A 242 -2.99 27.72 17.35
C TYR A 242 -4.21 26.80 17.46
N ILE A 243 -4.21 25.72 16.66
CA ILE A 243 -5.33 24.78 16.54
C ILE A 243 -4.82 23.37 16.83
N ASP A 244 -5.34 22.74 17.88
CA ASP A 244 -4.89 21.41 18.33
C ASP A 244 -5.58 20.28 17.55
N LEU A 245 -4.99 19.96 16.39
CA LEU A 245 -5.45 18.91 15.48
C LEU A 245 -5.03 17.51 15.92
N LEU A 246 -3.96 17.39 16.71
CA LEU A 246 -3.60 16.10 17.31
C LEU A 246 -4.65 15.69 18.34
N LYS A 247 -5.13 16.60 19.18
CA LYS A 247 -6.20 16.31 20.13
C LYS A 247 -7.57 16.22 19.48
N ASN A 248 -7.86 17.12 18.52
CA ASN A 248 -9.17 17.26 17.89
C ASN A 248 -9.05 17.21 16.35
N PRO A 249 -8.77 16.02 15.78
CA PRO A 249 -8.50 15.90 14.33
C PRO A 249 -9.68 16.32 13.45
N ASN A 250 -10.92 16.21 13.95
CA ASN A 250 -12.09 16.60 13.17
C ASN A 250 -12.21 18.11 12.91
N LEU A 251 -11.42 18.95 13.60
CA LEU A 251 -11.31 20.37 13.28
C LEU A 251 -10.90 20.63 11.83
N VAL A 252 -10.21 19.69 11.17
CA VAL A 252 -9.94 19.78 9.73
C VAL A 252 -11.23 19.96 8.92
N MET A 253 -12.33 19.32 9.32
CA MET A 253 -13.62 19.43 8.62
C MET A 253 -14.57 20.45 9.24
N THR A 254 -14.46 20.77 10.54
CA THR A 254 -15.46 21.62 11.22
C THR A 254 -15.01 23.06 11.41
N HIS A 255 -13.71 23.36 11.32
CA HIS A 255 -13.19 24.69 11.57
C HIS A 255 -13.31 25.59 10.33
N MET A 256 -13.90 26.78 10.51
CA MET A 256 -14.24 27.73 9.44
C MET A 256 -13.59 29.12 9.62
N GLU A 257 -12.75 29.32 10.64
CA GLU A 257 -12.09 30.60 10.95
C GLU A 257 -10.59 30.43 11.31
N PRO A 258 -9.74 29.99 10.39
CA PRO A 258 -10.00 29.82 8.96
C PRO A 258 -10.50 28.42 8.57
N PRO A 259 -11.07 28.26 7.35
CA PRO A 259 -11.50 26.98 6.80
C PRO A 259 -10.32 26.01 6.62
N LEU A 260 -10.31 24.91 7.36
CA LEU A 260 -9.17 23.99 7.38
C LEU A 260 -9.20 22.87 6.33
N ALA A 261 -10.37 22.47 5.83
CA ALA A 261 -10.48 21.31 4.94
C ALA A 261 -9.69 21.47 3.63
N VAL A 262 -9.82 22.64 2.99
CA VAL A 262 -9.05 23.00 1.80
C VAL A 262 -7.62 23.39 2.17
N MET A 263 -7.43 24.09 3.28
CA MET A 263 -6.11 24.58 3.72
C MET A 263 -5.14 23.44 4.02
N ALA A 264 -5.60 22.38 4.69
CA ALA A 264 -4.82 21.16 4.96
C ALA A 264 -4.40 20.48 3.65
N SER A 265 -5.28 20.49 2.65
CA SER A 265 -5.04 19.86 1.35
C SER A 265 -4.05 20.69 0.51
N LEU A 266 -4.16 22.02 0.53
CA LEU A 266 -3.18 22.91 -0.08
C LEU A 266 -1.84 22.82 0.64
N TRP A 267 -1.82 22.71 1.97
CA TRP A 267 -0.59 22.47 2.71
C TRP A 267 0.13 21.23 2.20
N PHE A 268 -0.57 20.10 2.05
CA PHE A 268 0.02 18.87 1.54
C PHE A 268 0.53 19.05 0.09
N TYR A 269 -0.27 19.67 -0.78
CA TYR A 269 0.10 19.91 -2.18
C TYR A 269 1.33 20.82 -2.34
N MET A 270 1.47 21.80 -1.46
CA MET A 270 2.51 22.83 -1.51
C MET A 270 3.76 22.49 -0.69
N THR A 271 3.76 21.41 0.11
CA THR A 271 4.84 21.13 1.07
C THR A 271 5.64 19.88 0.67
N PRO A 272 6.96 19.98 0.44
CA PRO A 272 7.82 18.83 0.21
C PRO A 272 7.98 18.00 1.49
N GLN A 273 8.06 16.69 1.32
CA GLN A 273 8.32 15.73 2.39
C GLN A 273 9.48 14.83 1.95
N PRO A 274 10.75 15.24 2.20
CA PRO A 274 11.92 14.55 1.67
C PRO A 274 11.87 13.03 1.86
N PRO A 275 12.13 12.24 0.81
CA PRO A 275 12.70 12.65 -0.48
C PRO A 275 11.68 13.17 -1.52
N LYS A 276 10.40 13.28 -1.18
CA LYS A 276 9.34 13.72 -2.09
C LYS A 276 9.37 15.26 -2.25
N PRO A 277 9.45 15.81 -3.48
CA PRO A 277 9.24 17.23 -3.72
C PRO A 277 7.77 17.61 -3.49
N ALA A 278 7.47 18.92 -3.44
CA ALA A 278 6.08 19.38 -3.44
C ALA A 278 5.43 19.08 -4.80
N MET A 279 4.14 18.78 -4.79
CA MET A 279 3.39 18.56 -6.03
C MET A 279 3.32 19.84 -6.86
N HIS A 280 3.18 20.99 -6.20
CA HIS A 280 3.32 22.31 -6.81
C HIS A 280 4.63 22.47 -7.58
N ASP A 281 5.76 22.18 -6.93
CA ASP A 281 7.09 22.33 -7.53
C ASP A 281 7.25 21.44 -8.77
N ILE A 282 6.66 20.24 -8.77
CA ILE A 282 6.64 19.36 -9.96
C ILE A 282 5.88 20.02 -11.11
N VAL A 283 4.65 20.49 -10.86
CA VAL A 283 3.79 21.09 -11.90
C VAL A 283 4.37 22.40 -12.41
N MET A 284 5.08 23.14 -11.56
CA MET A 284 5.78 24.38 -11.89
C MET A 284 7.17 24.15 -12.51
N GLY A 285 7.70 22.93 -12.45
CA GLY A 285 9.02 22.60 -12.98
C GLY A 285 10.19 23.10 -12.12
N GLN A 286 9.96 23.31 -10.82
CA GLN A 286 10.95 23.73 -9.82
C GLN A 286 11.41 22.57 -8.94
N TRP A 287 11.65 21.42 -9.54
CA TRP A 287 12.01 20.19 -8.81
C TRP A 287 13.23 19.54 -9.46
N ASN A 288 14.02 18.83 -8.67
CA ASN A 288 15.14 18.05 -9.17
C ASN A 288 14.70 16.58 -9.34
N ALA A 289 14.72 16.10 -10.57
CA ALA A 289 14.36 14.72 -10.88
C ALA A 289 15.53 13.74 -10.73
N GLY A 290 16.77 14.24 -10.74
CA GLY A 290 17.99 13.45 -10.86
C GLY A 290 18.31 13.09 -12.31
N PRO A 291 19.59 12.79 -12.61
CA PRO A 291 20.10 12.69 -13.98
C PRO A 291 19.41 11.61 -14.83
N GLU A 292 19.08 10.46 -14.24
CA GLU A 292 18.43 9.35 -14.96
C GLU A 292 17.00 9.68 -15.38
N ASN A 293 16.24 10.32 -14.48
CA ASN A 293 14.88 10.77 -14.77
C ASN A 293 14.90 11.91 -15.79
N GLU A 294 15.83 12.86 -15.65
CA GLU A 294 16.01 13.94 -16.63
C GLU A 294 16.36 13.41 -18.04
N ALA A 295 17.20 12.38 -18.13
CA ALA A 295 17.54 11.71 -19.38
C ALA A 295 16.33 11.01 -20.01
N ALA A 296 15.42 10.47 -19.19
CA ALA A 296 14.15 9.91 -19.63
C ALA A 296 13.04 10.97 -19.90
N GLY A 297 13.37 12.27 -19.77
CA GLY A 297 12.45 13.38 -20.02
C GLY A 297 11.56 13.76 -18.84
N TYR A 298 11.71 13.14 -17.67
CA TYR A 298 11.01 13.49 -16.44
C TYR A 298 11.64 14.72 -15.79
N LYS A 299 11.48 15.88 -16.42
CA LYS A 299 11.99 17.17 -15.94
C LYS A 299 11.05 18.30 -16.33
N GLY A 300 11.22 19.45 -15.70
CA GLY A 300 10.38 20.61 -15.98
C GLY A 300 8.93 20.43 -15.51
N PRO A 301 8.01 21.30 -15.96
CA PRO A 301 6.62 21.37 -15.51
C PRO A 301 5.73 20.23 -16.02
N ILE A 302 5.75 19.09 -15.32
CA ILE A 302 5.02 17.88 -15.68
C ILE A 302 4.00 17.47 -14.61
N PHE A 303 3.16 16.47 -14.89
CA PHE A 303 2.11 16.03 -13.97
C PHE A 303 2.40 14.67 -13.33
N GLY A 304 2.92 13.70 -14.08
CA GLY A 304 3.04 12.30 -13.66
C GLY A 304 3.63 12.07 -12.26
N PRO A 305 4.79 12.65 -11.91
CA PRO A 305 5.41 12.42 -10.60
C PRO A 305 4.57 12.88 -9.40
N THR A 306 3.56 13.73 -9.58
CA THR A 306 2.65 14.11 -8.49
C THR A 306 1.88 12.91 -7.92
N SER A 307 1.59 11.90 -8.76
CA SER A 307 0.95 10.65 -8.34
C SER A 307 1.84 9.78 -7.44
N LEU A 308 3.17 9.89 -7.58
CA LEU A 308 4.12 9.27 -6.64
C LEU A 308 4.11 9.95 -5.27
N VAL A 309 3.99 11.28 -5.26
CA VAL A 309 3.99 12.06 -4.01
C VAL A 309 2.79 11.67 -3.16
N ILE A 310 1.59 11.68 -3.76
CA ILE A 310 0.32 11.49 -3.05
C ILE A 310 0.08 10.05 -2.60
N ASN A 311 0.26 9.04 -3.46
CA ASN A 311 -0.10 7.66 -3.13
C ASN A 311 0.79 6.57 -3.75
N ASN A 312 1.99 6.93 -4.24
CA ASN A 312 2.91 6.00 -4.90
C ASN A 312 2.28 5.20 -6.07
N GLU A 313 1.30 5.79 -6.78
CA GLU A 313 0.55 5.12 -7.86
C GLU A 313 1.18 5.44 -9.24
N CYS A 314 1.62 4.42 -10.00
CA CYS A 314 2.20 4.58 -11.34
C CYS A 314 1.65 3.60 -12.41
N GLY A 315 0.35 3.26 -12.35
CA GLY A 315 -0.29 2.30 -13.29
C GLY A 315 -0.43 2.78 -14.75
N GLY A 316 -0.32 4.08 -14.99
CA GLY A 316 -0.48 4.75 -16.28
C GLY A 316 -1.92 5.06 -16.66
N GLU A 317 -2.08 5.74 -17.79
CA GLU A 317 -3.37 5.95 -18.42
C GLU A 317 -3.77 4.71 -19.23
N SER A 318 -5.02 4.27 -19.07
CA SER A 318 -5.62 3.20 -19.88
C SER A 318 -6.76 3.77 -20.72
N PRO A 319 -7.12 3.17 -21.87
CA PRO A 319 -8.18 3.68 -22.74
C PRO A 319 -9.59 3.56 -22.13
N GLN A 320 -9.76 2.81 -21.04
CA GLN A 320 -11.04 2.63 -20.36
C GLN A 320 -11.50 3.91 -19.65
N GLU A 321 -12.78 4.23 -19.76
CA GLU A 321 -13.45 5.32 -19.06
C GLU A 321 -14.20 4.78 -17.82
N PRO A 322 -14.31 5.56 -16.72
CA PRO A 322 -13.62 6.82 -16.42
C PRO A 322 -12.14 6.68 -16.05
N GLY A 323 -11.60 5.45 -16.05
CA GLY A 323 -10.22 5.11 -15.70
C GLY A 323 -10.19 3.93 -14.73
N SER A 324 -9.28 2.98 -14.95
CA SER A 324 -9.22 1.70 -14.21
C SER A 324 -8.45 1.77 -12.88
N GLY A 325 -7.75 2.86 -12.58
CA GLY A 325 -6.93 3.03 -11.36
C GLY A 325 -6.79 4.49 -10.94
N GLY A 326 -6.20 4.72 -9.75
CA GLY A 326 -6.05 6.06 -9.15
C GLY A 326 -5.30 7.04 -10.04
N GLU A 327 -4.09 6.70 -10.48
CA GLU A 327 -3.30 7.54 -11.40
C GLU A 327 -4.04 7.81 -12.72
N ASN A 328 -4.69 6.80 -13.31
CA ASN A 328 -5.44 6.96 -14.56
C ASN A 328 -6.56 8.01 -14.41
N ARG A 329 -7.34 7.94 -13.33
CA ARG A 329 -8.39 8.92 -13.03
C ARG A 329 -7.82 10.32 -12.78
N ARG A 330 -6.67 10.45 -12.10
CA ARG A 330 -5.96 11.74 -11.95
C ARG A 330 -5.53 12.33 -13.28
N ILE A 331 -4.92 11.52 -14.16
CA ILE A 331 -4.47 11.97 -15.49
C ILE A 331 -5.65 12.50 -16.29
N ARG A 332 -6.76 11.75 -16.30
CA ARG A 332 -7.95 12.12 -17.05
C ARG A 332 -8.66 13.33 -16.45
N ALA A 333 -8.75 13.43 -15.12
CA ALA A 333 -9.24 14.61 -14.44
C ALA A 333 -8.36 15.84 -14.77
N PHE A 334 -7.03 15.70 -14.74
CA PHE A 334 -6.10 16.77 -15.05
C PHE A 334 -6.28 17.28 -16.48
N LYS A 335 -6.40 16.37 -17.46
CA LYS A 335 -6.72 16.73 -18.85
C LYS A 335 -8.05 17.47 -18.93
N TRP A 336 -9.09 16.96 -18.27
CA TRP A 336 -10.41 17.57 -18.28
C TRP A 336 -10.43 18.98 -17.67
N PHE A 337 -9.77 19.19 -16.52
CA PHE A 337 -9.62 20.52 -15.92
C PHE A 337 -8.78 21.46 -16.79
N CYS A 338 -7.70 20.96 -17.43
CA CYS A 338 -6.91 21.74 -18.37
C CYS A 338 -7.77 22.20 -19.58
N ASP A 339 -8.58 21.29 -20.12
CA ASP A 339 -9.53 21.61 -21.20
C ASP A 339 -10.57 22.64 -20.76
N TYR A 340 -11.15 22.50 -19.56
CA TYR A 340 -12.08 23.47 -18.98
C TYR A 340 -11.44 24.86 -18.85
N PHE A 341 -10.20 24.92 -18.39
CA PHE A 341 -9.46 26.18 -18.27
C PHE A 341 -8.85 26.66 -19.60
N GLY A 342 -9.00 25.92 -20.70
CA GLY A 342 -8.46 26.27 -22.02
C GLY A 342 -6.94 26.38 -22.03
N VAL A 343 -6.25 25.43 -21.40
CA VAL A 343 -4.78 25.34 -21.32
C VAL A 343 -4.31 23.92 -21.64
N PRO A 344 -3.08 23.71 -22.14
CA PRO A 344 -2.58 22.38 -22.46
C PRO A 344 -2.24 21.58 -21.19
N ALA A 345 -2.58 20.29 -21.17
CA ALA A 345 -2.14 19.38 -20.10
C ALA A 345 -0.62 19.12 -20.15
N GLY A 346 -0.04 19.05 -21.35
CA GLY A 346 1.36 18.72 -21.60
C GLY A 346 1.52 17.38 -22.32
N SER A 347 2.76 16.88 -22.43
CA SER A 347 3.06 15.64 -23.15
C SER A 347 2.47 14.41 -22.47
N GLY A 348 1.74 13.58 -23.23
CA GLY A 348 0.97 12.45 -22.69
C GLY A 348 1.80 11.42 -21.91
N ASN A 349 3.03 11.14 -22.34
CA ASN A 349 3.93 10.22 -21.63
C ASN A 349 4.42 10.76 -20.28
N LEU A 350 4.44 12.08 -20.08
CA LEU A 350 4.87 12.76 -18.85
C LEU A 350 3.69 13.13 -17.93
N LEU A 351 2.46 12.78 -18.34
CA LEU A 351 1.30 12.82 -17.45
C LEU A 351 1.26 11.62 -16.51
N SER A 352 2.01 10.56 -16.79
CA SER A 352 2.15 9.42 -15.91
C SER A 352 3.56 9.31 -15.36
N CYS A 353 3.71 8.77 -14.15
CA CYS A 353 4.99 8.36 -13.58
C CYS A 353 5.39 6.92 -13.95
N LYS A 354 4.58 6.19 -14.73
CA LYS A 354 4.84 4.79 -15.11
C LYS A 354 6.22 4.58 -15.72
N GLY A 355 6.60 5.43 -16.67
CA GLY A 355 7.89 5.35 -17.35
C GLY A 355 9.04 6.06 -16.62
N MET A 356 8.83 6.58 -15.41
CA MET A 356 9.87 7.27 -14.63
C MET A 356 10.88 6.25 -14.10
N PRO A 357 12.17 6.29 -14.51
CA PRO A 357 13.16 5.28 -14.16
C PRO A 357 13.41 5.12 -12.66
N VAL A 358 13.60 6.23 -11.94
CA VAL A 358 13.92 6.23 -10.50
C VAL A 358 12.79 6.88 -9.73
N LYS A 359 12.07 6.09 -8.92
CA LYS A 359 11.00 6.60 -8.05
C LYS A 359 11.58 7.32 -6.84
N PHE A 360 10.82 8.23 -6.21
CA PHE A 360 11.32 9.02 -5.07
C PHE A 360 11.80 8.16 -3.88
N SER A 361 11.21 6.99 -3.65
CA SER A 361 11.67 6.03 -2.62
C SER A 361 13.09 5.49 -2.86
N ALA A 362 13.54 5.44 -4.11
CA ALA A 362 14.87 4.96 -4.51
C ALA A 362 15.90 6.11 -4.69
N THR A 363 15.50 7.36 -4.44
CA THR A 363 16.41 8.50 -4.57
C THR A 363 17.39 8.58 -3.40
N HIS A 364 18.64 8.95 -3.69
CA HIS A 364 19.79 8.80 -2.78
C HIS A 364 19.94 9.93 -1.73
N TYR A 365 18.92 10.77 -1.52
CA TYR A 365 19.03 11.95 -0.66
C TYR A 365 17.85 12.18 0.32
N PRO A 366 17.34 11.17 1.07
CA PRO A 366 16.38 11.42 2.14
C PRO A 366 17.10 12.05 3.34
N LEU A 367 17.40 13.35 3.24
CA LEU A 367 18.11 14.06 4.30
C LEU A 367 17.14 14.56 5.38
N SER A 368 17.48 14.26 6.63
CA SER A 368 16.83 14.82 7.81
C SER A 368 17.88 15.37 8.78
N TYR A 369 17.49 16.28 9.65
CA TYR A 369 18.36 16.72 10.74
C TYR A 369 18.43 15.66 11.84
N GLN A 370 19.65 15.38 12.29
CA GLN A 370 19.97 14.45 13.38
C GLN A 370 21.04 15.08 14.28
N PRO A 371 21.31 14.52 15.49
CA PRO A 371 22.46 14.94 16.28
C PRO A 371 23.72 14.91 15.41
N ASP A 372 24.50 16.00 15.46
CA ASP A 372 25.85 15.99 14.92
C ASP A 372 26.71 15.12 15.84
N TRP A 373 26.79 13.83 15.52
CA TRP A 373 27.50 12.84 16.31
C TRP A 373 28.94 13.26 16.60
N SER A 374 29.60 13.96 15.67
CA SER A 374 30.97 14.47 15.82
C SER A 374 31.15 15.54 16.91
N SER A 375 30.04 16.11 17.39
CA SER A 375 30.00 17.16 18.41
C SER A 375 29.49 16.67 19.76
N THR A 376 28.82 15.51 19.83
CA THR A 376 28.10 15.05 21.04
C THR A 376 29.00 14.83 22.25
N TRP A 377 30.25 14.44 22.04
CA TRP A 377 31.25 14.22 23.09
C TRP A 377 32.09 15.46 23.45
N LYS A 378 31.85 16.61 22.82
CA LYS A 378 32.62 17.85 23.07
C LYS A 378 32.01 18.66 24.22
N ASP A 379 32.86 19.39 24.92
CA ASP A 379 32.45 20.40 25.92
C ASP A 379 31.94 21.70 25.24
N ALA A 380 30.89 21.56 24.44
CA ALA A 380 30.25 22.63 23.69
C ALA A 380 28.75 22.31 23.50
N PRO A 381 27.88 23.29 23.16
CA PRO A 381 26.47 23.01 22.92
C PRO A 381 26.25 21.92 21.86
N CYS A 382 25.29 21.02 22.10
CA CYS A 382 24.86 20.04 21.11
C CYS A 382 24.42 20.73 19.82
N ASN A 383 24.75 20.12 18.69
CA ASN A 383 24.41 20.61 17.36
C ASN A 383 23.70 19.52 16.54
N CYS A 384 23.06 19.93 15.46
CA CYS A 384 22.46 19.02 14.48
C CYS A 384 23.10 19.17 13.10
N ALA A 385 23.24 18.05 12.40
CA ALA A 385 23.73 17.96 11.04
C ALA A 385 22.75 17.16 10.15
N PRO A 386 22.71 17.41 8.84
CA PRO A 386 21.95 16.59 7.91
C PRO A 386 22.53 15.17 7.84
N ALA A 387 21.66 14.17 7.85
CA ALA A 387 22.03 12.76 7.69
C ALA A 387 21.08 12.07 6.71
N THR A 388 21.53 11.00 6.06
CA THR A 388 20.80 10.23 5.05
C THR A 388 19.78 9.23 5.63
N TYR A 389 19.57 9.26 6.94
CA TYR A 389 18.55 8.44 7.60
C TYR A 389 17.22 9.20 7.65
N GLY A 390 16.11 8.51 7.41
CA GLY A 390 14.77 9.09 7.46
C GLY A 390 14.44 9.57 8.88
N GLY A 391 14.08 10.86 9.01
CA GLY A 391 13.74 11.49 10.28
C GLY A 391 12.64 12.54 10.12
N LEU A 392 11.94 12.87 11.22
CA LEU A 392 10.76 13.76 11.19
C LEU A 392 11.09 15.25 11.08
N ILE A 393 12.36 15.63 11.18
CA ILE A 393 12.84 17.00 10.99
C ILE A 393 13.50 17.07 9.61
N PRO A 394 12.82 17.62 8.59
CA PRO A 394 13.35 17.62 7.24
C PRO A 394 14.60 18.50 7.10
N TYR A 395 15.49 18.08 6.21
CA TYR A 395 16.54 18.93 5.68
C TYR A 395 16.36 19.06 4.16
N PHE A 396 16.29 20.30 3.68
CA PHE A 396 16.12 20.61 2.27
C PHE A 396 17.47 20.91 1.63
N ASP A 397 18.06 19.91 0.96
CA ASP A 397 19.33 20.10 0.24
C ASP A 397 19.20 21.21 -0.82
N PRO A 398 20.05 22.25 -0.80
CA PRO A 398 20.09 23.28 -1.85
C PRO A 398 20.23 22.75 -3.27
N LYS A 399 20.75 21.53 -3.45
CA LYS A 399 20.84 20.87 -4.76
C LYS A 399 19.52 20.33 -5.28
N ASN A 400 18.55 20.09 -4.39
CA ASN A 400 17.34 19.32 -4.72
C ASN A 400 16.03 20.09 -4.47
N TYR A 401 16.06 21.12 -3.62
CA TYR A 401 14.86 21.87 -3.24
C TYR A 401 15.01 23.37 -3.56
N PRO A 402 13.91 24.07 -3.91
CA PRO A 402 13.95 25.51 -4.14
C PRO A 402 14.36 26.31 -2.89
N GLU A 403 14.87 27.53 -3.12
CA GLU A 403 15.45 28.39 -2.07
C GLU A 403 14.47 28.71 -0.93
N ASN A 404 13.19 28.84 -1.21
CA ASN A 404 12.14 29.08 -0.21
C ASN A 404 12.03 27.93 0.82
N TRP A 405 12.42 26.70 0.46
CA TRP A 405 12.51 25.56 1.37
C TRP A 405 13.88 25.47 2.04
N VAL A 406 14.95 25.70 1.29
CA VAL A 406 16.33 25.70 1.79
C VAL A 406 16.50 26.71 2.93
N THR A 407 15.92 27.90 2.81
CA THR A 407 15.97 28.94 3.85
C THR A 407 15.30 28.51 5.16
N LYS A 408 14.40 27.51 5.14
CA LYS A 408 13.78 26.95 6.35
C LYS A 408 14.71 26.00 7.11
N ASN A 409 15.82 25.56 6.53
CA ASN A 409 16.79 24.69 7.21
C ASN A 409 17.30 25.30 8.51
N ALA A 410 17.48 26.63 8.58
CA ALA A 410 17.88 27.30 9.82
C ALA A 410 16.84 27.15 10.94
N TYR A 411 15.55 27.10 10.60
CA TYR A 411 14.47 26.81 11.55
C TYR A 411 14.50 25.34 11.97
N TYR A 412 14.54 24.41 11.01
CA TYR A 412 14.54 22.97 11.30
C TYR A 412 15.79 22.51 12.07
N GLN A 413 16.96 23.12 11.84
CA GLN A 413 18.15 22.85 12.63
C GLN A 413 17.94 23.24 14.10
N LYS A 414 17.34 24.40 14.36
CA LYS A 414 17.03 24.84 15.73
C LYS A 414 16.02 23.90 16.40
N GLU A 415 15.01 23.47 15.65
CA GLU A 415 14.04 22.47 16.14
C GLU A 415 14.74 21.15 16.50
N CYS A 416 15.69 20.69 15.68
CA CYS A 416 16.49 19.51 16.00
C CYS A 416 17.36 19.73 17.24
N VAL A 417 18.07 20.85 17.33
CA VAL A 417 18.89 21.14 18.52
C VAL A 417 18.02 21.14 19.78
N LYS A 418 16.81 21.71 19.71
CA LYS A 418 15.84 21.69 20.81
C LYS A 418 15.49 20.27 21.25
N THR A 419 15.22 19.35 20.32
CA THR A 419 14.88 17.97 20.66
C THR A 419 16.02 17.19 21.32
N LEU A 420 17.28 17.54 21.06
CA LEU A 420 18.44 16.95 21.74
C LEU A 420 18.41 17.20 23.25
N TYR A 421 17.98 18.39 23.67
CA TYR A 421 17.89 18.75 25.09
C TYR A 421 16.57 18.31 25.73
N ASP A 422 15.46 18.44 25.00
CA ASP A 422 14.13 18.11 25.52
C ASP A 422 13.94 16.59 25.68
N ASN A 423 14.52 15.80 24.78
CA ASN A 423 14.41 14.35 24.80
C ASN A 423 15.71 13.67 24.32
N PRO A 424 16.81 13.77 25.09
CA PRO A 424 18.09 13.14 24.73
C PRO A 424 17.99 11.61 24.61
N LYS A 425 16.96 11.01 25.24
CA LYS A 425 16.69 9.58 25.16
C LYS A 425 16.30 9.14 23.75
N MET A 426 15.61 9.98 23.00
CA MET A 426 15.23 9.70 21.62
C MET A 426 16.45 9.39 20.74
N TYR A 427 17.58 10.06 21.01
CA TYR A 427 18.80 9.98 20.21
C TYR A 427 19.89 9.11 20.84
N ASN A 428 19.61 8.47 21.97
CA ASN A 428 20.60 7.72 22.75
C ASN A 428 21.85 8.55 23.15
N ILE A 429 21.66 9.85 23.46
CA ILE A 429 22.75 10.76 23.87
C ILE A 429 22.71 11.11 25.36
N GLN A 430 22.02 10.32 26.18
CA GLN A 430 21.98 10.53 27.63
C GLN A 430 23.41 10.45 28.20
N GLY A 431 23.87 11.53 28.82
CA GLY A 431 25.22 11.61 29.38
C GLY A 431 26.28 12.16 28.41
N SER A 432 25.93 12.45 27.16
CA SER A 432 26.81 13.15 26.23
C SER A 432 27.26 14.50 26.79
N ALA A 433 28.54 14.84 26.60
CA ALA A 433 29.15 16.05 27.16
C ALA A 433 28.44 17.34 26.71
N CYS A 434 27.96 17.35 25.46
CA CYS A 434 27.33 18.53 24.88
C CYS A 434 26.05 18.97 25.62
N LEU A 435 25.35 18.04 26.28
CA LEU A 435 24.11 18.32 27.02
C LEU A 435 24.34 19.23 28.24
N LYS A 436 25.58 19.33 28.73
CA LYS A 436 25.96 20.23 29.84
C LYS A 436 26.00 21.70 29.43
N TYR A 437 25.94 21.99 28.13
CA TYR A 437 26.10 23.34 27.57
C TYR A 437 24.84 23.76 26.81
N PRO A 438 23.67 23.86 27.45
CA PRO A 438 22.47 24.33 26.77
C PRO A 438 22.69 25.75 26.19
N PRO A 439 22.18 26.05 24.99
CA PRO A 439 22.31 27.38 24.42
C PRO A 439 21.68 28.41 25.36
N LYS A 440 22.35 29.54 25.61
CA LYS A 440 21.92 30.57 26.57
C LYS A 440 20.60 31.30 26.22
N ASN A 441 19.85 30.86 25.21
CA ASN A 441 18.62 31.49 24.72
C ASN A 441 17.63 30.48 24.09
N THR A 442 17.26 29.40 24.79
CA THR A 442 16.19 28.48 24.33
C THR A 442 14.80 28.78 24.89
N THR A 443 14.62 29.87 25.65
CA THR A 443 13.27 30.44 25.84
C THR A 443 12.91 31.29 24.62
N ILE A 444 12.37 30.65 23.59
CA ILE A 444 11.37 31.34 22.77
C ILE A 444 10.14 31.43 23.68
N LYS A 445 10.02 32.51 24.45
CA LYS A 445 8.69 32.98 24.85
C LYS A 445 7.92 33.20 23.54
N PRO A 446 6.62 32.83 23.44
CA PRO A 446 5.79 33.29 22.34
C PRO A 446 5.94 34.80 22.29
N THR A 447 6.58 35.33 21.24
CA THR A 447 6.87 36.75 21.16
C THR A 447 5.55 37.52 21.16
N GLU A 448 5.49 38.53 22.02
CA GLU A 448 4.48 39.57 21.98
C GLU A 448 4.25 40.06 20.54
N LYS A 449 2.97 40.29 20.24
CA LYS A 449 2.40 40.94 19.05
C LYS A 449 3.39 41.91 18.36
N PRO A 450 3.87 41.61 17.15
CA PRO A 450 4.60 42.58 16.34
C PRO A 450 3.61 43.49 15.60
N THR A 451 3.68 44.79 15.89
CA THR A 451 3.03 45.88 15.17
C THR A 451 3.51 45.97 13.70
N GLN A 452 2.57 46.31 12.80
CA GLN A 452 2.73 46.41 11.34
C GLN A 452 3.86 47.35 10.87
N PRO A 453 4.64 46.96 9.84
CA PRO A 453 5.38 47.90 8.99
C PRO A 453 4.81 48.02 7.57
N LYS A 454 4.98 49.23 7.02
CA LYS A 454 4.33 49.81 5.83
C LYS A 454 4.86 49.28 4.48
N LYS A 455 3.97 49.35 3.48
CA LYS A 455 4.15 49.06 2.03
C LYS A 455 5.40 49.67 1.39
N ALA A 456 6.07 48.88 0.56
CA ALA A 456 6.96 49.36 -0.51
C ALA A 456 6.48 48.82 -1.87
N THR A 457 6.48 49.71 -2.88
CA THR A 457 5.94 49.48 -4.24
C THR A 457 7.04 48.95 -5.20
N PRO A 458 6.74 48.02 -6.12
CA PRO A 458 7.72 47.51 -7.09
C PRO A 458 7.67 48.23 -8.47
N PRO A 459 8.77 48.27 -9.24
CA PRO A 459 8.83 48.89 -10.57
C PRO A 459 8.39 47.95 -11.71
N GLN A 460 7.91 48.57 -12.80
CA GLN A 460 7.35 47.96 -14.02
C GLN A 460 8.41 47.35 -14.97
N PRO A 461 8.08 46.31 -15.77
CA PRO A 461 8.97 45.71 -16.77
C PRO A 461 8.64 46.07 -18.22
N THR A 462 9.68 46.12 -19.08
CA THR A 462 9.62 46.35 -20.52
C THR A 462 9.55 45.04 -21.35
N LYS A 463 8.78 45.08 -22.45
CA LYS A 463 8.41 43.98 -23.36
C LYS A 463 9.47 43.71 -24.45
N ALA A 464 9.52 42.46 -24.94
CA ALA A 464 10.02 42.09 -26.28
C ALA A 464 9.33 40.80 -26.83
N PRO A 465 9.28 40.58 -28.16
CA PRO A 465 8.21 39.86 -28.90
C PRO A 465 8.59 38.47 -29.50
N PRO A 466 7.65 37.74 -30.16
CA PRO A 466 7.72 36.29 -30.43
C PRO A 466 8.04 35.90 -31.89
N PRO A 467 8.33 34.61 -32.16
CA PRO A 467 7.72 33.90 -33.31
C PRO A 467 7.34 32.44 -33.00
N LYS A 468 6.12 31.94 -33.34
CA LYS A 468 5.64 31.34 -34.62
C LYS A 468 6.43 30.08 -35.01
N THR A 469 5.86 28.86 -35.00
CA THR A 469 5.08 28.19 -36.08
C THR A 469 4.82 26.70 -35.73
N LYS A 470 3.72 26.12 -36.26
CA LYS A 470 3.22 24.71 -36.16
C LYS A 470 3.82 23.78 -37.23
N PRO A 471 3.77 22.43 -37.06
CA PRO A 471 2.96 21.57 -37.97
C PRO A 471 2.32 20.31 -37.28
N THR A 472 1.02 20.01 -37.45
CA THR A 472 0.29 19.15 -38.42
C THR A 472 0.39 17.61 -38.21
N ARG A 473 -0.80 16.98 -38.14
CA ARG A 473 -1.12 15.59 -37.71
C ARG A 473 -1.51 14.71 -38.91
N ALA A 474 -1.22 13.40 -38.85
CA ALA A 474 -1.78 12.39 -39.74
C ALA A 474 -2.54 11.31 -38.94
N THR A 475 -3.62 10.80 -39.52
CA THR A 475 -4.64 9.91 -38.94
C THR A 475 -4.75 8.61 -39.74
N THR A 476 -4.98 7.47 -39.07
CA THR A 476 -5.58 6.26 -39.66
C THR A 476 -6.54 5.58 -38.67
N ALA A 477 -7.65 5.07 -39.19
CA ALA A 477 -8.83 4.57 -38.49
C ALA A 477 -8.85 3.02 -38.36
N VAL A 478 -9.64 2.49 -37.41
CA VAL A 478 -9.86 1.05 -37.15
C VAL A 478 -11.37 0.72 -37.13
N PRO A 479 -11.86 -0.43 -37.65
CA PRO A 479 -13.28 -0.84 -37.62
C PRO A 479 -13.66 -1.75 -36.40
N PRO A 480 -14.97 -2.07 -36.20
CA PRO A 480 -15.56 -2.37 -34.88
C PRO A 480 -15.64 -3.85 -34.43
N ARG A 481 -15.90 -4.03 -33.12
CA ARG A 481 -15.88 -5.28 -32.30
C ARG A 481 -17.14 -6.16 -32.38
N THR A 482 -16.96 -7.48 -32.28
CA THR A 482 -17.96 -8.48 -31.81
C THR A 482 -17.34 -9.47 -30.80
N SER A 483 -18.15 -9.92 -29.82
CA SER A 483 -18.03 -11.06 -28.87
C SER A 483 -16.67 -11.36 -28.17
N ARG A 484 -16.66 -11.32 -26.82
CA ARG A 484 -15.50 -11.71 -25.97
C ARG A 484 -15.25 -13.24 -26.08
N PRO A 485 -14.10 -13.71 -26.63
CA PRO A 485 -13.79 -15.14 -26.73
C PRO A 485 -13.45 -15.76 -25.36
N SER A 486 -13.35 -17.11 -25.31
CA SER A 486 -12.86 -17.85 -24.14
C SER A 486 -11.50 -17.30 -23.67
N VAL A 487 -11.27 -17.28 -22.36
CA VAL A 487 -9.99 -16.87 -21.78
C VAL A 487 -8.94 -17.92 -22.16
N HIS A 488 -8.23 -17.71 -23.26
CA HIS A 488 -7.08 -18.51 -23.70
C HIS A 488 -7.29 -20.06 -23.68
N GLY A 489 -8.49 -20.56 -23.97
CA GLY A 489 -8.77 -22.02 -23.98
C GLY A 489 -9.06 -22.66 -22.61
N THR A 490 -9.16 -21.89 -21.53
CA THR A 490 -9.41 -22.43 -20.17
C THR A 490 -10.89 -22.50 -19.77
N GLY A 491 -11.82 -22.24 -20.69
CA GLY A 491 -13.26 -22.21 -20.42
C GLY A 491 -13.68 -21.16 -19.37
N ARG A 492 -14.93 -21.18 -18.91
CA ARG A 492 -15.43 -20.31 -17.82
C ARG A 492 -15.93 -21.15 -16.65
N ALA A 493 -15.92 -20.60 -15.44
CA ALA A 493 -16.42 -21.27 -14.24
C ALA A 493 -17.84 -21.83 -14.40
N LYS A 494 -18.73 -21.07 -15.06
CA LYS A 494 -20.14 -21.48 -15.28
C LYS A 494 -20.31 -22.69 -16.20
N ASP A 495 -19.26 -23.08 -16.92
CA ASP A 495 -19.28 -24.24 -17.79
C ASP A 495 -18.95 -25.53 -16.98
N CYS A 496 -18.64 -25.41 -15.68
CA CYS A 496 -18.38 -26.51 -14.76
C CYS A 496 -19.61 -26.88 -13.90
N PRO A 497 -19.72 -28.15 -13.45
CA PRO A 497 -20.79 -28.56 -12.53
C PRO A 497 -20.70 -27.82 -11.21
N ALA A 498 -21.84 -27.63 -10.56
CA ALA A 498 -21.88 -27.08 -9.21
C ALA A 498 -21.15 -28.02 -8.23
N PRO A 499 -20.32 -27.49 -7.32
CA PRO A 499 -19.61 -28.30 -6.35
C PRO A 499 -20.57 -28.89 -5.32
N GLN A 500 -20.16 -30.02 -4.73
CA GLN A 500 -20.78 -30.49 -3.50
C GLN A 500 -20.49 -29.47 -2.38
N LYS A 501 -21.54 -29.08 -1.65
CA LYS A 501 -21.45 -28.19 -0.50
C LYS A 501 -21.43 -29.00 0.79
N TYR A 502 -20.50 -28.67 1.67
CA TYR A 502 -20.39 -29.28 3.00
C TYR A 502 -20.73 -28.26 4.09
N GLY A 503 -21.28 -28.73 5.21
CA GLY A 503 -21.70 -27.87 6.32
C GLY A 503 -22.90 -26.97 6.02
N SER A 504 -23.10 -25.97 6.87
CA SER A 504 -24.26 -25.06 6.82
C SER A 504 -24.04 -23.81 5.96
N GLY A 505 -22.84 -23.63 5.41
CA GLY A 505 -22.46 -22.45 4.65
C GLY A 505 -22.19 -21.21 5.51
N PRO A 506 -21.86 -20.08 4.85
CA PRO A 506 -21.35 -18.89 5.52
C PRO A 506 -22.40 -18.30 6.46
N PRO A 507 -22.00 -17.85 7.67
CA PRO A 507 -22.93 -17.23 8.60
C PRO A 507 -23.48 -15.92 8.03
N LYS A 508 -24.78 -15.66 8.25
CA LYS A 508 -25.46 -14.45 7.75
C LYS A 508 -24.83 -13.15 8.27
N ASN A 509 -24.30 -13.17 9.49
CA ASN A 509 -23.60 -12.07 10.12
C ASN A 509 -22.19 -12.57 10.47
N CYS A 510 -21.20 -12.12 9.71
CA CYS A 510 -19.81 -12.55 9.85
C CYS A 510 -18.90 -11.33 9.96
N LYS A 511 -17.71 -11.56 10.48
CA LYS A 511 -16.63 -10.57 10.46
C LYS A 511 -15.95 -10.62 9.10
N LEU A 512 -16.03 -9.54 8.34
CA LEU A 512 -15.35 -9.44 7.05
C LEU A 512 -13.84 -9.28 7.25
N PRO A 513 -13.01 -9.75 6.30
CA PRO A 513 -11.57 -9.57 6.38
C PRO A 513 -11.22 -8.07 6.34
N SER A 514 -10.31 -7.66 7.21
CA SER A 514 -9.79 -6.29 7.24
C SER A 514 -8.29 -6.28 7.52
N ASP A 515 -7.62 -5.19 7.16
CA ASP A 515 -6.20 -5.00 7.44
C ASP A 515 -6.03 -4.00 8.60
N PRO A 516 -5.68 -4.45 9.83
CA PRO A 516 -5.55 -3.53 10.97
C PRO A 516 -4.38 -2.54 10.82
N GLN A 517 -3.46 -2.78 9.87
CA GLN A 517 -2.29 -1.93 9.64
C GLN A 517 -2.45 -1.02 8.42
N ASN A 518 -3.55 -1.15 7.68
CA ASN A 518 -3.81 -0.42 6.43
C ASN A 518 -2.60 -0.39 5.49
N ARG A 519 -2.00 -1.57 5.26
CA ARG A 519 -0.85 -1.69 4.36
C ARG A 519 -1.23 -1.18 2.96
N PRO A 520 -0.30 -0.56 2.23
CA PRO A 520 -0.54 -0.16 0.84
C PRO A 520 -0.98 -1.35 0.00
N LYS A 521 -1.78 -1.09 -1.03
CA LYS A 521 -2.21 -2.12 -1.98
C LYS A 521 -1.00 -2.78 -2.64
N SER A 522 -1.04 -4.10 -2.83
CA SER A 522 0.00 -4.81 -3.57
C SER A 522 -0.15 -4.60 -5.07
N GLU A 523 0.91 -4.72 -5.86
CA GLU A 523 0.81 -4.58 -7.33
C GLU A 523 -0.09 -5.66 -7.95
N VAL A 524 -0.27 -6.81 -7.28
CA VAL A 524 -1.21 -7.84 -7.71
C VAL A 524 -2.63 -7.27 -7.83
N GLU A 525 -3.02 -6.34 -6.94
CA GLU A 525 -4.34 -5.67 -6.99
C GLU A 525 -4.51 -4.77 -8.23
N SER A 526 -3.44 -4.44 -8.96
CA SER A 526 -3.53 -3.59 -10.17
C SER A 526 -4.07 -4.33 -11.39
N TRP A 527 -3.99 -5.67 -11.41
CA TRP A 527 -4.36 -6.48 -12.57
C TRP A 527 -5.14 -7.76 -12.23
N PHE A 528 -4.94 -8.34 -11.05
CA PHE A 528 -5.66 -9.52 -10.61
C PHE A 528 -6.95 -9.12 -9.90
N THR A 529 -8.05 -9.24 -10.63
CA THR A 529 -9.37 -8.72 -10.23
C THR A 529 -10.16 -9.72 -9.41
N LYS A 530 -11.18 -9.23 -8.70
CA LYS A 530 -12.14 -10.07 -7.98
C LYS A 530 -12.82 -11.05 -8.92
N GLU A 531 -13.22 -10.60 -10.11
CA GLU A 531 -13.87 -11.43 -11.12
C GLU A 531 -12.97 -12.57 -11.60
N MET A 532 -11.66 -12.34 -11.72
CA MET A 532 -10.70 -13.39 -12.04
C MET A 532 -10.57 -14.40 -10.89
N PHE A 533 -10.48 -13.94 -9.64
CA PHE A 533 -10.45 -14.84 -8.49
C PHE A 533 -11.72 -15.69 -8.38
N GLU A 534 -12.89 -15.08 -8.60
CA GLU A 534 -14.19 -15.77 -8.56
C GLU A 534 -14.36 -16.77 -9.71
N ASP A 535 -13.82 -16.48 -10.90
CA ASP A 535 -13.81 -17.43 -12.01
C ASP A 535 -12.78 -18.57 -11.81
N LEU A 536 -11.65 -18.30 -11.14
CA LEU A 536 -10.63 -19.31 -10.85
C LEU A 536 -11.00 -20.21 -9.69
N PHE A 537 -11.70 -19.72 -8.67
CA PHE A 537 -11.97 -20.46 -7.43
C PHE A 537 -13.45 -20.51 -7.03
N PRO A 538 -14.36 -20.87 -7.96
CA PRO A 538 -15.80 -20.91 -7.70
C PRO A 538 -16.18 -21.96 -6.64
N ASN A 539 -15.33 -22.98 -6.43
CA ASN A 539 -15.59 -24.09 -5.52
C ASN A 539 -14.92 -23.92 -4.14
N SER A 540 -14.20 -22.82 -3.92
CA SER A 540 -13.47 -22.57 -2.66
C SER A 540 -14.37 -22.67 -1.43
N ASN A 541 -13.76 -22.87 -0.25
CA ASN A 541 -14.47 -23.00 1.02
C ASN A 541 -15.54 -24.12 0.98
N ILE A 542 -15.08 -25.35 0.74
CA ILE A 542 -15.87 -26.59 0.76
C ILE A 542 -17.16 -26.51 -0.08
N GLY A 543 -17.07 -25.86 -1.25
CA GLY A 543 -18.15 -25.73 -2.23
C GLY A 543 -19.03 -24.49 -2.09
N TRP A 544 -18.79 -23.61 -1.10
CA TRP A 544 -19.57 -22.38 -0.91
C TRP A 544 -19.08 -21.20 -1.74
N GLY A 545 -17.94 -21.35 -2.39
CA GLY A 545 -17.30 -20.32 -3.20
C GLY A 545 -16.57 -19.27 -2.37
N PRO A 546 -16.03 -18.23 -3.01
CA PRO A 546 -15.09 -17.27 -2.44
C PRO A 546 -15.79 -16.20 -1.59
N ASN A 547 -16.65 -16.62 -0.68
CA ASN A 547 -17.46 -15.74 0.15
C ASN A 547 -16.57 -14.95 1.14
N PRO A 548 -16.72 -13.62 1.26
CA PRO A 548 -15.94 -12.80 2.19
C PRO A 548 -16.04 -13.19 3.67
N CYS A 549 -17.07 -13.93 4.08
CA CYS A 549 -17.18 -14.47 5.43
C CYS A 549 -16.21 -15.61 5.74
N TYR A 550 -15.51 -16.12 4.72
CA TYR A 550 -14.65 -17.27 4.81
C TYR A 550 -13.19 -16.95 4.46
N PRO A 551 -12.25 -17.83 4.87
CA PRO A 551 -10.82 -17.54 4.82
C PRO A 551 -10.29 -17.40 3.38
N TYR A 552 -10.92 -18.07 2.41
CA TYR A 552 -10.56 -17.97 1.00
C TYR A 552 -11.55 -17.10 0.24
N SER A 553 -11.32 -15.80 0.26
CA SER A 553 -12.04 -14.81 -0.54
C SER A 553 -11.03 -13.93 -1.27
N TYR A 554 -11.49 -13.18 -2.27
CA TYR A 554 -10.63 -12.22 -2.94
C TYR A 554 -10.12 -11.16 -1.95
N GLU A 555 -10.98 -10.69 -1.05
CA GLU A 555 -10.65 -9.72 -0.01
C GLU A 555 -9.56 -10.26 0.93
N SER A 556 -9.71 -11.52 1.39
CA SER A 556 -8.69 -12.17 2.19
C SER A 556 -7.35 -12.28 1.47
N PHE A 557 -7.40 -12.63 0.19
CA PHE A 557 -6.21 -12.80 -0.64
C PHE A 557 -5.45 -11.49 -0.82
N VAL A 558 -6.13 -10.41 -1.24
CA VAL A 558 -5.47 -9.14 -1.49
C VAL A 558 -4.94 -8.52 -0.21
N ILE A 559 -5.67 -8.61 0.92
CA ILE A 559 -5.17 -8.12 2.21
C ILE A 559 -3.89 -8.88 2.60
N ALA A 560 -3.88 -10.21 2.48
CA ALA A 560 -2.68 -10.98 2.77
C ALA A 560 -1.50 -10.60 1.86
N ALA A 561 -1.73 -10.36 0.57
CA ALA A 561 -0.70 -9.97 -0.39
C ALA A 561 -0.02 -8.62 -0.05
N ARG A 562 -0.72 -7.69 0.60
CA ARG A 562 -0.15 -6.39 1.02
C ARG A 562 0.99 -6.51 2.04
N TYR A 563 1.06 -7.63 2.75
CA TYR A 563 2.15 -7.91 3.69
C TYR A 563 3.40 -8.50 2.99
N PHE A 564 3.32 -8.76 1.68
CA PHE A 564 4.39 -9.30 0.84
C PHE A 564 4.53 -8.44 -0.42
N PRO A 565 5.09 -7.22 -0.32
CA PRO A 565 5.13 -6.27 -1.43
C PRO A 565 5.96 -6.73 -2.64
N ASP A 566 6.81 -7.74 -2.48
CA ASP A 566 7.60 -8.34 -3.56
C ASP A 566 6.82 -9.42 -4.35
N PHE A 567 5.74 -9.96 -3.75
CA PHE A 567 4.94 -11.02 -4.36
C PHE A 567 4.16 -10.50 -5.57
N GLY A 568 4.41 -11.10 -6.74
CA GLY A 568 3.79 -10.70 -8.00
C GLY A 568 4.19 -9.30 -8.48
N THR A 569 5.35 -8.78 -8.08
CA THR A 569 5.80 -7.41 -8.38
C THR A 569 7.22 -7.32 -8.95
N SER A 570 8.19 -8.01 -8.34
CA SER A 570 9.62 -7.81 -8.63
C SER A 570 10.15 -8.75 -9.71
N SER A 571 10.53 -8.22 -10.88
CA SER A 571 11.16 -9.00 -11.95
C SER A 571 12.65 -8.67 -12.13
N PRO A 572 13.56 -9.52 -11.66
CA PRO A 572 15.01 -9.30 -11.75
C PRO A 572 15.65 -10.01 -12.95
N ASN A 573 14.89 -10.86 -13.65
CA ASN A 573 15.39 -11.69 -14.73
C ASN A 573 15.02 -11.13 -16.10
N LYS A 574 15.85 -11.43 -17.11
CA LYS A 574 15.64 -10.99 -18.51
C LYS A 574 14.92 -12.04 -19.37
N GLN A 575 14.53 -13.19 -18.79
CA GLN A 575 13.98 -14.31 -19.55
C GLN A 575 12.49 -14.14 -19.84
N TYR A 576 11.75 -13.51 -18.92
CA TYR A 576 10.34 -13.15 -19.13
C TYR A 576 10.17 -11.65 -18.88
N SER A 577 9.16 -11.04 -19.49
CA SER A 577 8.77 -9.67 -19.16
C SER A 577 8.29 -9.57 -17.71
N GLU A 578 8.23 -8.34 -17.20
CA GLU A 578 7.73 -8.06 -15.85
C GLU A 578 6.31 -8.59 -15.65
N ALA A 579 5.40 -8.33 -16.59
CA ALA A 579 4.02 -8.82 -16.53
C ALA A 579 3.94 -10.36 -16.59
N GLU A 580 4.80 -11.00 -17.37
CA GLU A 580 4.87 -12.47 -17.43
C GLU A 580 5.39 -13.05 -16.11
N ASN A 581 6.45 -12.49 -15.54
CA ASN A 581 6.99 -12.93 -14.26
C ASN A 581 5.97 -12.74 -13.13
N ASN A 582 5.30 -11.59 -13.05
CA ASN A 582 4.31 -11.31 -12.01
C ASN A 582 3.12 -12.29 -12.07
N ARG A 583 2.67 -12.63 -13.29
CA ARG A 583 1.60 -13.62 -13.51
C ARG A 583 2.06 -15.05 -13.26
N ARG A 584 3.32 -15.38 -13.60
CA ARG A 584 3.92 -16.69 -13.31
C ARG A 584 4.11 -16.90 -11.81
N ASP A 585 4.51 -15.86 -11.06
CA ASP A 585 4.63 -15.91 -9.60
C ASP A 585 3.27 -16.23 -8.95
N LEU A 586 2.22 -15.53 -9.38
CA LEU A 586 0.85 -15.82 -8.93
C LEU A 586 0.39 -17.22 -9.34
N ALA A 587 0.65 -17.63 -10.59
CA ALA A 587 0.33 -18.96 -11.09
C ALA A 587 1.02 -20.07 -10.30
N ALA A 588 2.28 -19.87 -9.91
CA ALA A 588 3.04 -20.84 -9.11
C ALA A 588 2.44 -20.99 -7.71
N PHE A 589 2.15 -19.87 -7.03
CA PHE A 589 1.45 -19.91 -5.74
C PHE A 589 0.12 -20.67 -5.83
N PHE A 590 -0.72 -20.38 -6.83
CA PHE A 590 -1.98 -21.07 -7.03
C PHE A 590 -1.82 -22.55 -7.41
N ALA A 591 -0.80 -22.90 -8.20
CA ALA A 591 -0.52 -24.29 -8.54
C ALA A 591 -0.20 -25.14 -7.31
N HIS A 592 0.58 -24.60 -6.37
CA HIS A 592 0.80 -25.26 -5.09
C HIS A 592 -0.48 -25.32 -4.26
N ALA A 593 -1.21 -24.21 -4.17
CA ALA A 593 -2.42 -24.17 -3.36
C ALA A 593 -3.51 -25.14 -3.83
N VAL A 594 -3.70 -25.30 -5.14
CA VAL A 594 -4.64 -26.29 -5.70
C VAL A 594 -4.20 -27.71 -5.35
N GLN A 595 -2.91 -28.02 -5.39
CA GLN A 595 -2.42 -29.33 -4.99
C GLN A 595 -2.68 -29.61 -3.51
N GLU A 596 -2.47 -28.62 -2.64
CA GLU A 596 -2.63 -28.79 -1.18
C GLU A 596 -4.09 -28.80 -0.73
N THR A 597 -4.92 -27.95 -1.32
CA THR A 597 -6.28 -27.66 -0.81
C THR A 597 -7.39 -27.90 -1.83
N GLY A 598 -7.06 -28.44 -3.00
CA GLY A 598 -8.04 -28.64 -4.06
C GLY A 598 -9.10 -29.69 -3.74
N GLU A 599 -10.26 -29.56 -4.37
CA GLU A 599 -11.34 -30.56 -4.38
C GLU A 599 -10.84 -31.91 -4.90
N ASN A 600 -9.90 -31.87 -5.86
CA ASN A 600 -9.29 -33.05 -6.48
C ASN A 600 -10.33 -34.03 -7.05
N ASN A 601 -11.37 -33.50 -7.71
CA ASN A 601 -12.49 -34.30 -8.20
C ASN A 601 -12.13 -35.11 -9.46
N TYR A 602 -11.63 -36.33 -9.26
CA TYR A 602 -11.32 -37.28 -10.33
C TYR A 602 -12.55 -37.73 -11.13
N GLY A 603 -13.77 -37.51 -10.62
CA GLY A 603 -15.02 -37.87 -11.27
C GLY A 603 -15.19 -37.22 -12.64
N PHE A 604 -14.63 -36.02 -12.84
CA PHE A 604 -14.68 -35.34 -14.14
C PHE A 604 -14.01 -36.12 -15.27
N TYR A 605 -13.05 -37.00 -14.95
CA TYR A 605 -12.30 -37.79 -15.94
C TYR A 605 -12.84 -39.22 -16.14
N GLN A 606 -13.90 -39.62 -15.41
CA GLN A 606 -14.46 -40.97 -15.51
C GLN A 606 -15.34 -41.15 -16.76
N SER A 607 -15.40 -42.38 -17.29
CA SER A 607 -16.27 -42.78 -18.39
C SER A 607 -17.74 -42.69 -17.97
N GLY A 608 -18.33 -41.51 -18.11
CA GLY A 608 -19.68 -41.21 -17.63
C GLY A 608 -19.92 -39.74 -17.28
N SER A 609 -18.85 -38.93 -17.15
CA SER A 609 -18.97 -37.49 -16.86
C SER A 609 -19.57 -36.68 -18.02
N GLY A 610 -19.53 -37.21 -19.24
CA GLY A 610 -19.93 -36.49 -20.46
C GLY A 610 -18.99 -35.35 -20.86
N MET A 611 -17.85 -35.20 -20.17
CA MET A 611 -16.87 -34.15 -20.42
C MET A 611 -15.74 -34.63 -21.32
N THR A 612 -15.25 -33.74 -22.17
CA THR A 612 -13.93 -33.91 -22.78
C THR A 612 -12.83 -33.78 -21.72
N THR A 613 -11.64 -34.33 -21.99
CA THR A 613 -10.47 -34.20 -21.12
C THR A 613 -10.13 -32.73 -20.82
N GLU A 614 -10.29 -31.85 -21.80
CA GLU A 614 -10.06 -30.41 -21.63
C GLU A 614 -11.07 -29.76 -20.67
N GLN A 615 -12.36 -30.07 -20.81
CA GLN A 615 -13.40 -29.60 -19.89
C GLN A 615 -13.16 -30.14 -18.47
N ALA A 616 -12.85 -31.43 -18.34
CA ALA A 616 -12.55 -32.05 -17.06
C ALA A 616 -11.38 -31.35 -16.36
N ARG A 617 -10.30 -31.05 -17.10
CA ARG A 617 -9.15 -30.30 -16.62
C ARG A 617 -9.49 -28.87 -16.18
N ASN A 618 -10.27 -28.16 -16.98
CA ASN A 618 -10.70 -26.79 -16.68
C ASN A 618 -11.57 -26.71 -15.42
N CYS A 619 -12.32 -27.76 -15.11
CA CYS A 619 -13.12 -27.85 -13.89
C CYS A 619 -12.33 -28.37 -12.69
N PHE A 620 -11.40 -29.31 -12.91
CA PHE A 620 -10.53 -29.85 -11.87
C PHE A 620 -9.70 -28.75 -11.19
N TYR A 621 -9.02 -27.88 -11.97
CA TYR A 621 -8.16 -26.83 -11.39
C TYR A 621 -8.94 -25.66 -10.78
N ARG A 622 -10.22 -25.49 -11.15
CA ARG A 622 -11.14 -24.56 -10.47
C ARG A 622 -11.59 -25.03 -9.09
N GLY A 623 -11.25 -26.27 -8.73
CA GLY A 623 -11.42 -26.83 -7.40
C GLY A 623 -10.43 -26.31 -6.36
N GLY A 624 -9.60 -25.29 -6.64
CA GLY A 624 -8.63 -24.74 -5.68
C GLY A 624 -9.25 -24.13 -4.42
N PHE A 625 -8.48 -24.07 -3.34
CA PHE A 625 -8.92 -23.52 -2.05
C PHE A 625 -10.20 -24.17 -1.49
N PHE A 626 -10.44 -25.44 -1.83
CA PHE A 626 -11.64 -26.16 -1.39
C PHE A 626 -11.54 -26.51 0.09
N ASN A 627 -10.43 -27.11 0.52
CA ASN A 627 -10.24 -27.62 1.87
C ASN A 627 -9.60 -26.60 2.81
N TRP A 628 -10.14 -26.49 4.02
CA TRP A 628 -9.53 -25.70 5.11
C TRP A 628 -8.44 -26.47 5.86
N PHE A 629 -8.65 -27.78 6.02
CA PHE A 629 -7.85 -28.66 6.85
C PHE A 629 -7.32 -29.84 6.04
N GLU A 630 -6.17 -30.35 6.47
CA GLU A 630 -5.52 -31.50 5.87
C GLU A 630 -6.45 -32.71 5.82
N GLY A 631 -6.52 -33.37 4.66
CA GLY A 631 -7.42 -34.50 4.43
C GLY A 631 -8.90 -34.13 4.32
N GLY A 632 -9.24 -32.86 4.13
CA GLY A 632 -10.62 -32.41 3.91
C GLY A 632 -11.29 -33.00 2.65
N PRO A 633 -12.61 -32.77 2.46
CA PRO A 633 -13.46 -31.86 3.25
C PRO A 633 -13.91 -32.43 4.60
N THR A 634 -13.78 -33.75 4.81
CA THR A 634 -13.95 -34.40 6.11
C THR A 634 -12.61 -34.96 6.57
N SER A 635 -11.96 -34.29 7.52
CA SER A 635 -10.60 -34.64 7.95
C SER A 635 -10.60 -35.79 8.95
N GLY A 636 -9.75 -36.79 8.71
CA GLY A 636 -9.50 -37.88 9.66
C GLY A 636 -8.89 -37.41 10.99
N PHE A 637 -8.21 -36.26 10.99
CA PHE A 637 -7.58 -35.67 12.17
C PHE A 637 -8.56 -35.01 13.12
N LEU A 638 -9.74 -34.66 12.62
CA LEU A 638 -10.74 -33.95 13.40
C LEU A 638 -11.75 -34.90 14.07
N PRO A 639 -12.42 -34.48 15.15
CA PRO A 639 -13.53 -35.20 15.75
C PRO A 639 -14.67 -35.45 14.75
N SER A 640 -15.44 -36.52 14.95
CA SER A 640 -16.56 -36.85 14.05
C SER A 640 -17.70 -35.84 14.09
N ASP A 641 -17.88 -35.15 15.22
CA ASP A 641 -18.84 -34.07 15.44
C ASP A 641 -18.34 -32.70 14.92
N HIS A 642 -17.06 -32.60 14.57
CA HIS A 642 -16.42 -31.42 13.97
C HIS A 642 -15.58 -31.83 12.75
N PRO A 643 -16.21 -32.34 11.68
CA PRO A 643 -15.51 -33.02 10.59
C PRO A 643 -14.59 -32.12 9.76
N GLY A 644 -14.62 -30.80 9.95
CA GLY A 644 -13.92 -29.83 9.11
C GLY A 644 -14.85 -29.04 8.20
N HIS A 645 -16.15 -28.99 8.54
CA HIS A 645 -17.18 -28.31 7.77
C HIS A 645 -17.42 -26.87 8.25
N GLN A 646 -16.68 -26.41 9.27
CA GLN A 646 -16.51 -25.00 9.61
C GLN A 646 -15.05 -24.67 9.94
N PRO A 647 -14.56 -23.43 9.73
CA PRO A 647 -13.17 -23.04 10.08
C PRO A 647 -12.85 -23.18 11.58
N SER A 648 -13.86 -23.18 12.45
CA SER A 648 -13.70 -23.41 13.90
C SER A 648 -13.46 -24.88 14.26
N ASP A 649 -13.77 -25.83 13.37
CA ASP A 649 -13.65 -27.27 13.69
C ASP A 649 -12.20 -27.69 14.02
N GLY A 650 -11.22 -26.92 13.54
CA GLY A 650 -9.80 -27.14 13.79
C GLY A 650 -9.30 -26.74 15.18
N ASP A 651 -10.17 -26.28 16.10
CA ASP A 651 -9.79 -25.93 17.48
C ASP A 651 -9.32 -27.15 18.30
N LYS A 652 -9.75 -28.35 17.91
CA LYS A 652 -9.38 -29.61 18.55
C LYS A 652 -9.14 -30.72 17.53
N CYS A 653 -8.28 -31.67 17.85
CA CYS A 653 -7.93 -32.78 16.98
C CYS A 653 -7.67 -34.09 17.74
N LYS A 654 -7.78 -35.20 17.01
CA LYS A 654 -7.31 -36.53 17.44
C LYS A 654 -5.77 -36.54 17.51
N ILE A 655 -5.22 -37.61 18.08
CA ILE A 655 -3.77 -37.79 18.23
C ILE A 655 -3.01 -37.64 16.90
N GLY A 656 -3.61 -38.07 15.79
CA GLY A 656 -3.02 -37.94 14.47
C GLY A 656 -2.83 -36.48 14.01
N GLY A 657 -3.60 -35.52 14.52
CA GLY A 657 -3.52 -34.11 14.11
C GLY A 657 -2.58 -33.24 14.95
N ILE A 658 -1.85 -33.82 15.92
CA ILE A 658 -1.03 -33.00 16.83
C ILE A 658 0.09 -32.31 16.06
N TYR A 659 0.84 -33.06 15.22
CA TYR A 659 1.96 -32.55 14.41
C TYR A 659 2.93 -31.71 15.24
N CYS A 660 3.32 -32.23 16.39
CA CYS A 660 4.26 -31.59 17.30
C CYS A 660 5.59 -32.35 17.26
N THR A 661 6.68 -31.61 17.11
CA THR A 661 8.04 -32.11 17.33
C THR A 661 8.61 -31.46 18.57
N GLU A 662 9.11 -32.26 19.50
CA GLU A 662 9.78 -31.80 20.72
C GLU A 662 11.23 -32.31 20.74
N ASP A 663 12.18 -31.37 20.77
CA ASP A 663 13.55 -31.59 21.24
C ASP A 663 14.00 -30.36 22.05
N ALA A 664 15.21 -30.39 22.62
CA ALA A 664 15.69 -29.28 23.46
C ALA A 664 15.70 -27.92 22.72
N THR A 665 15.99 -27.93 21.42
CA THR A 665 16.08 -26.73 20.57
C THR A 665 14.69 -26.31 20.11
N ILE A 666 13.91 -27.22 19.51
CA ILE A 666 12.55 -26.90 19.01
C ILE A 666 11.65 -26.47 20.16
N SER A 667 11.71 -27.15 21.32
CA SER A 667 10.85 -26.82 22.45
C SER A 667 11.17 -25.45 23.07
N TYR A 668 12.41 -24.99 22.95
CA TYR A 668 12.80 -23.66 23.39
C TYR A 668 12.18 -22.56 22.50
N PHE A 669 12.25 -22.73 21.17
CA PHE A 669 11.76 -21.71 20.25
C PHE A 669 10.26 -21.79 19.97
N TYR A 670 9.74 -23.01 19.86
CA TYR A 670 8.42 -23.33 19.34
C TYR A 670 7.76 -24.44 20.18
N PRO A 671 7.56 -24.22 21.49
CA PRO A 671 6.99 -25.22 22.37
C PRO A 671 5.61 -25.68 21.90
N CYS A 672 5.34 -26.97 22.06
CA CYS A 672 4.02 -27.50 21.76
C CYS A 672 3.03 -27.22 22.87
N SER A 673 1.83 -26.79 22.49
CA SER A 673 0.70 -26.72 23.40
C SER A 673 0.23 -28.13 23.76
N LYS A 674 0.15 -28.43 25.06
CA LYS A 674 -0.29 -29.73 25.60
C LYS A 674 -1.74 -29.71 26.10
N GLY A 675 -2.50 -28.70 25.72
CA GLY A 675 -3.89 -28.53 26.15
C GLY A 675 -4.79 -29.65 25.62
N ARG A 676 -5.77 -30.05 26.45
CA ARG A 676 -6.79 -31.05 26.12
C ARG A 676 -8.19 -30.45 26.25
N SER A 677 -9.10 -30.92 25.41
CA SER A 677 -10.55 -30.70 25.55
C SER A 677 -11.22 -32.06 25.38
N ASP A 678 -11.80 -32.57 26.46
CA ASP A 678 -12.28 -33.96 26.56
C ASP A 678 -11.18 -34.96 26.16
N GLN A 679 -11.47 -35.86 25.22
CA GLN A 679 -10.52 -36.82 24.68
C GLN A 679 -9.59 -36.27 23.58
N TYR A 680 -9.77 -35.00 23.17
CA TYR A 680 -9.07 -34.37 22.05
C TYR A 680 -7.95 -33.43 22.51
N ASN A 681 -7.00 -33.17 21.61
CA ASN A 681 -5.90 -32.22 21.82
C ASN A 681 -6.32 -30.85 21.30
N THR A 682 -5.75 -29.79 21.85
CA THR A 682 -5.94 -28.39 21.38
C THR A 682 -4.67 -27.80 20.75
N GLY A 683 -3.49 -28.36 21.07
CA GLY A 683 -2.25 -28.12 20.34
C GLY A 683 -2.20 -28.93 19.04
N CYS A 684 -2.92 -28.47 18.03
CA CYS A 684 -3.11 -29.18 16.77
C CYS A 684 -2.43 -28.43 15.62
N TYR A 685 -1.27 -28.89 15.16
CA TYR A 685 -0.47 -28.24 14.12
C TYR A 685 -0.51 -28.94 12.76
N PHE A 686 -1.57 -29.72 12.48
CA PHE A 686 -1.82 -30.28 11.14
C PHE A 686 -2.04 -29.17 10.10
N GLY A 687 -2.05 -29.54 8.82
CA GLY A 687 -2.13 -28.59 7.70
C GLY A 687 -3.30 -27.61 7.78
N ARG A 688 -2.98 -26.31 7.66
CA ARG A 688 -3.95 -25.20 7.50
C ARG A 688 -3.50 -24.18 6.46
N GLY A 689 -4.45 -23.44 5.92
CA GLY A 689 -4.22 -22.43 4.90
C GLY A 689 -4.01 -23.04 3.51
N ALA A 690 -3.85 -22.18 2.52
CA ALA A 690 -3.72 -22.54 1.11
C ALA A 690 -2.58 -23.51 0.80
N ILE A 691 -1.45 -23.42 1.52
CA ILE A 691 -0.27 -24.30 1.36
C ILE A 691 -0.17 -25.34 2.50
N GLN A 692 -1.19 -25.43 3.38
CA GLN A 692 -1.24 -26.44 4.44
C GLN A 692 -0.01 -26.42 5.37
N ILE A 693 0.34 -25.24 5.90
CA ILE A 693 1.46 -25.12 6.85
C ILE A 693 1.23 -26.06 8.04
N SER A 694 2.28 -26.79 8.39
CA SER A 694 2.21 -27.93 9.30
C SER A 694 3.38 -27.91 10.26
N TYR A 695 3.19 -28.49 11.45
CA TYR A 695 4.13 -28.54 12.57
C TYR A 695 4.33 -27.25 13.38
N ASN A 696 4.48 -27.42 14.69
CA ASN A 696 4.70 -26.35 15.67
C ASN A 696 5.80 -25.36 15.26
N TYR A 697 6.90 -25.83 14.67
CA TYR A 697 7.99 -24.95 14.25
C TYR A 697 7.60 -24.01 13.09
N ASN A 698 6.72 -24.41 12.17
CA ASN A 698 6.24 -23.52 11.11
C ASN A 698 5.21 -22.52 11.66
N TYR A 699 4.29 -22.96 12.52
CA TYR A 699 3.34 -22.06 13.18
C TYR A 699 4.06 -21.01 14.04
N GLY A 700 5.06 -21.44 14.80
CA GLY A 700 5.88 -20.57 15.63
C GLY A 700 6.77 -19.62 14.81
N ALA A 701 7.37 -20.09 13.72
CA ALA A 701 8.15 -19.22 12.84
C ALA A 701 7.27 -18.17 12.13
N PHE A 702 6.06 -18.55 11.70
CA PHE A 702 5.09 -17.61 11.15
C PHE A 702 4.61 -16.61 12.21
N GLN A 703 4.33 -17.06 13.43
CA GLN A 703 4.01 -16.18 14.57
C GLN A 703 5.11 -15.16 14.82
N LYS A 704 6.39 -15.58 14.87
CA LYS A 704 7.50 -14.63 15.03
C LYS A 704 7.58 -13.64 13.88
N TRP A 705 7.33 -14.08 12.66
CA TRP A 705 7.25 -13.16 11.52
C TRP A 705 6.11 -12.16 11.68
N LEU A 706 4.92 -12.58 12.14
CA LEU A 706 3.80 -11.68 12.44
C LEU A 706 4.20 -10.62 13.48
N GLU A 707 4.98 -10.99 14.50
CA GLU A 707 5.49 -10.03 15.50
C GLU A 707 6.38 -8.96 14.85
N THR A 708 7.23 -9.33 13.88
CA THR A 708 8.02 -8.34 13.10
C THR A 708 7.16 -7.41 12.27
N GLN A 709 5.94 -7.83 11.94
CA GLN A 709 4.96 -7.00 11.26
C GLN A 709 4.16 -6.13 12.25
N GLY A 710 4.31 -6.29 13.56
CA GLY A 710 3.50 -5.60 14.58
C GLY A 710 2.17 -6.30 14.89
N LEU A 711 2.08 -7.61 14.62
CA LEU A 711 0.91 -8.45 14.89
C LEU A 711 1.26 -9.50 15.95
N TYR A 712 0.64 -9.42 17.12
CA TYR A 712 0.93 -10.30 18.25
C TYR A 712 -0.17 -11.37 18.37
N ILE A 713 0.02 -12.50 17.69
CA ILE A 713 -0.96 -13.59 17.59
C ILE A 713 -0.32 -14.90 18.04
N ASP A 714 -0.84 -15.50 19.10
CA ASP A 714 -0.27 -16.73 19.69
C ASP A 714 -0.79 -17.99 18.97
N LEU A 715 -0.11 -18.34 17.87
CA LEU A 715 -0.40 -19.50 17.03
C LEU A 715 0.15 -20.80 17.61
N LEU A 716 1.17 -20.74 18.49
CA LEU A 716 1.63 -21.92 19.20
C LEU A 716 0.57 -22.38 20.21
N LYS A 717 -0.08 -21.45 20.91
CA LYS A 717 -1.17 -21.80 21.82
C LYS A 717 -2.49 -22.06 21.09
N ASN A 718 -2.79 -21.26 20.06
CA ASN A 718 -4.07 -21.28 19.34
C ASN A 718 -3.84 -21.45 17.82
N PRO A 719 -3.40 -22.64 17.37
CA PRO A 719 -3.03 -22.85 15.96
C PRO A 719 -4.19 -22.65 14.99
N ASN A 720 -5.44 -22.86 15.44
CA ASN A 720 -6.60 -22.69 14.56
C ASN A 720 -6.88 -21.23 14.17
N LEU A 721 -6.24 -20.25 14.82
CA LEU A 721 -6.30 -18.86 14.39
C LEU A 721 -5.84 -18.67 12.93
N VAL A 722 -5.00 -19.57 12.39
CA VAL A 722 -4.65 -19.56 10.96
C VAL A 722 -5.91 -19.61 10.08
N MET A 723 -6.95 -20.35 10.47
CA MET A 723 -8.20 -20.45 9.69
C MET A 723 -9.30 -19.50 10.15
N THR A 724 -9.29 -19.04 11.40
CA THR A 724 -10.42 -18.26 11.96
C THR A 724 -10.15 -16.75 12.07
N HIS A 725 -8.88 -16.33 12.03
CA HIS A 725 -8.52 -14.93 12.18
C HIS A 725 -8.67 -14.17 10.86
N MET A 726 -9.42 -13.06 10.89
CA MET A 726 -9.79 -12.25 9.72
C MET A 726 -9.28 -10.79 9.79
N GLU A 727 -8.52 -10.40 10.83
CA GLU A 727 -8.02 -9.02 10.99
C GLU A 727 -6.55 -8.96 11.46
N PRO A 728 -5.57 -9.34 10.62
CA PRO A 728 -5.72 -9.67 9.21
C PRO A 728 -6.06 -11.15 8.95
N PRO A 729 -6.56 -11.49 7.74
CA PRO A 729 -6.83 -12.87 7.31
C PRO A 729 -5.55 -13.71 7.26
N LEU A 730 -5.45 -14.70 8.16
CA LEU A 730 -4.20 -15.47 8.32
C LEU A 730 -4.06 -16.66 7.38
N ALA A 731 -5.14 -17.24 6.84
CA ALA A 731 -5.06 -18.47 6.05
C ALA A 731 -4.22 -18.31 4.78
N VAL A 732 -4.45 -17.22 4.04
CA VAL A 732 -3.65 -16.87 2.86
C VAL A 732 -2.30 -16.29 3.27
N MET A 733 -2.25 -15.48 4.32
CA MET A 733 -1.01 -14.83 4.79
C MET A 733 0.04 -15.84 5.24
N ALA A 734 -0.36 -16.88 5.98
CA ALA A 734 0.53 -17.99 6.37
C ALA A 734 1.11 -18.73 5.16
N SER A 735 0.30 -18.85 4.10
CA SER A 735 0.69 -19.55 2.88
C SER A 735 1.64 -18.71 2.04
N LEU A 736 1.38 -17.41 1.91
CA LEU A 736 2.31 -16.47 1.29
C LEU A 736 3.61 -16.36 2.09
N TRP A 737 3.55 -16.34 3.42
CA TRP A 737 4.75 -16.38 4.26
C TRP A 737 5.62 -17.59 3.91
N PHE A 738 5.04 -18.79 3.83
CA PHE A 738 5.79 -19.99 3.48
C PHE A 738 6.36 -19.91 2.05
N TYR A 739 5.58 -19.39 1.10
CA TYR A 739 6.01 -19.23 -0.29
C TYR A 739 7.16 -18.22 -0.47
N MET A 740 7.16 -17.15 0.33
CA MET A 740 8.10 -16.04 0.25
C MET A 740 9.33 -16.20 1.17
N THR A 741 9.36 -17.19 2.07
CA THR A 741 10.41 -17.29 3.10
C THR A 741 11.36 -18.46 2.84
N PRO A 742 12.68 -18.21 2.65
CA PRO A 742 13.67 -19.27 2.56
C PRO A 742 13.85 -19.97 3.91
N GLN A 743 14.08 -21.28 3.85
CA GLN A 743 14.39 -22.13 4.99
C GLN A 743 15.66 -22.93 4.69
N PRO A 744 16.86 -22.34 4.92
CA PRO A 744 18.12 -22.93 4.50
C PRO A 744 18.23 -24.43 4.82
N PRO A 745 18.64 -25.28 3.85
CA PRO A 745 19.19 -24.93 2.53
C PRO A 745 18.13 -24.63 1.45
N LYS A 746 16.83 -24.69 1.76
CA LYS A 746 15.77 -24.40 0.80
C LYS A 746 15.68 -22.89 0.53
N PRO A 747 15.75 -22.43 -0.73
CA PRO A 747 15.41 -21.05 -1.07
C PRO A 747 13.89 -20.82 -0.95
N ALA A 748 13.44 -19.57 -1.05
CA ALA A 748 12.02 -19.29 -1.17
C ALA A 748 11.49 -19.81 -2.52
N MET A 749 10.22 -20.23 -2.56
CA MET A 749 9.60 -20.65 -3.82
C MET A 749 9.47 -19.48 -4.78
N HIS A 750 9.14 -18.29 -4.26
CA HIS A 750 9.18 -17.03 -4.98
C HIS A 750 10.53 -16.81 -5.69
N ASP A 751 11.64 -16.87 -4.95
CA ASP A 751 12.98 -16.64 -5.51
C ASP A 751 13.31 -17.62 -6.65
N ILE A 752 12.82 -18.87 -6.59
CA ILE A 752 12.98 -19.85 -7.67
C ILE A 752 12.22 -19.39 -8.94
N VAL A 753 10.96 -18.99 -8.78
CA VAL A 753 10.08 -18.59 -9.89
C VAL A 753 10.53 -17.26 -10.51
N MET A 754 11.07 -16.36 -9.69
CA MET A 754 11.60 -15.06 -10.12
C MET A 754 13.05 -15.13 -10.59
N GLY A 755 13.76 -16.23 -10.32
CA GLY A 755 15.14 -16.45 -10.74
C GLY A 755 16.20 -15.75 -9.87
N GLN A 756 15.90 -15.53 -8.58
CA GLN A 756 16.78 -14.91 -7.56
C GLN A 756 17.43 -15.93 -6.61
N TRP A 757 17.60 -17.17 -7.06
CA TRP A 757 18.07 -18.26 -6.22
C TRP A 757 19.41 -18.80 -6.73
N ASN A 758 20.23 -19.32 -5.82
CA ASN A 758 21.47 -20.00 -6.15
C ASN A 758 21.27 -21.52 -6.21
N ALA A 759 21.41 -22.09 -7.39
CA ALA A 759 21.24 -23.53 -7.60
C ALA A 759 22.52 -24.34 -7.32
N GLY A 760 23.67 -23.68 -7.26
CA GLY A 760 24.98 -24.32 -7.24
C GLY A 760 25.45 -24.78 -8.63
N PRO A 761 26.77 -24.95 -8.82
CA PRO A 761 27.39 -25.12 -10.15
C PRO A 761 26.89 -26.35 -10.91
N GLU A 762 26.66 -27.47 -10.24
CA GLU A 762 26.20 -28.72 -10.87
C GLU A 762 24.77 -28.60 -11.43
N ASN A 763 23.87 -27.97 -10.67
CA ASN A 763 22.51 -27.73 -11.11
C ASN A 763 22.46 -26.67 -12.21
N GLU A 764 23.25 -25.61 -12.11
CA GLU A 764 23.37 -24.60 -13.16
C GLU A 764 23.87 -25.18 -14.48
N ALA A 765 24.86 -26.10 -14.43
CA ALA A 765 25.36 -26.82 -15.59
C ALA A 765 24.28 -27.71 -16.23
N ALA A 766 23.37 -28.26 -15.43
CA ALA A 766 22.19 -28.99 -15.89
C ALA A 766 21.00 -28.10 -16.31
N GLY A 767 21.15 -26.77 -16.27
CA GLY A 767 20.14 -25.80 -16.68
C GLY A 767 19.12 -25.43 -15.60
N TYR A 768 19.26 -25.93 -14.38
CA TYR A 768 18.41 -25.55 -13.23
C TYR A 768 18.86 -24.21 -12.66
N LYS A 769 18.57 -23.13 -13.38
CA LYS A 769 18.91 -21.75 -13.00
C LYS A 769 17.90 -20.75 -13.56
N GLY A 770 17.88 -19.55 -13.00
CA GLY A 770 16.94 -18.51 -13.44
C GLY A 770 15.49 -18.85 -13.09
N PRO A 771 14.51 -18.21 -13.75
CA PRO A 771 13.09 -18.26 -13.38
C PRO A 771 12.42 -19.57 -13.82
N ILE A 772 12.44 -20.58 -12.96
CA ILE A 772 11.90 -21.92 -13.25
C ILE A 772 10.88 -22.37 -12.19
N PHE A 773 10.19 -23.49 -12.41
CA PHE A 773 9.14 -23.96 -11.50
C PHE A 773 9.54 -25.22 -10.72
N GLY A 774 10.20 -26.19 -11.35
CA GLY A 774 10.41 -27.52 -10.79
C GLY A 774 10.94 -27.59 -9.35
N PRO A 775 12.01 -26.85 -8.99
CA PRO A 775 12.58 -26.89 -7.64
C PRO A 775 11.62 -26.46 -6.52
N THR A 776 10.54 -25.71 -6.81
CA THR A 776 9.53 -25.35 -5.81
C THR A 776 8.88 -26.59 -5.17
N SER A 777 8.76 -27.70 -5.91
CA SER A 777 8.21 -28.97 -5.41
C SER A 777 9.13 -29.65 -4.39
N LEU A 778 10.45 -29.38 -4.44
CA LEU A 778 11.38 -29.80 -3.39
C LEU A 778 11.21 -28.99 -2.11
N VAL A 779 10.94 -27.69 -2.24
CA VAL A 779 10.76 -26.80 -1.09
C VAL A 779 9.55 -27.23 -0.28
N ILE A 780 8.40 -27.39 -0.94
CA ILE A 780 7.11 -27.64 -0.30
C ILE A 780 6.99 -29.06 0.28
N ASN A 781 7.37 -30.11 -0.46
CA ASN A 781 7.13 -31.49 0.00
C ASN A 781 8.22 -32.50 -0.43
N ASN A 782 9.38 -32.05 -0.89
CA ASN A 782 10.47 -32.92 -1.36
C ASN A 782 10.03 -33.92 -2.45
N GLU A 783 9.11 -33.52 -3.33
CA GLU A 783 8.53 -34.38 -4.38
C GLU A 783 9.17 -34.10 -5.74
N CYS A 784 9.75 -35.14 -6.40
CA CYS A 784 10.37 -35.04 -7.74
C CYS A 784 10.02 -36.21 -8.69
N GLY A 785 8.75 -36.61 -8.77
CA GLY A 785 8.26 -37.70 -9.63
C GLY A 785 8.20 -37.39 -11.14
N GLY A 786 8.17 -36.12 -11.51
CA GLY A 786 7.98 -35.60 -12.85
C GLY A 786 6.52 -35.51 -13.28
N GLU A 787 6.32 -34.94 -14.46
CA GLU A 787 5.03 -34.95 -15.15
C GLU A 787 4.82 -36.29 -15.86
N SER A 788 3.61 -36.85 -15.76
CA SER A 788 3.18 -38.02 -16.50
C SER A 788 2.08 -37.63 -17.50
N PRO A 789 1.92 -38.35 -18.62
CA PRO A 789 0.90 -38.04 -19.61
C PRO A 789 -0.54 -38.32 -19.13
N GLN A 790 -0.72 -39.08 -18.04
CA GLN A 790 -2.04 -39.40 -17.49
C GLN A 790 -2.67 -38.18 -16.81
N GLU A 791 -3.94 -37.93 -17.11
CA GLU A 791 -4.77 -36.91 -16.48
C GLU A 791 -5.52 -37.48 -15.26
N PRO A 792 -5.80 -36.68 -14.22
CA PRO A 792 -5.32 -35.30 -13.94
C PRO A 792 -3.87 -35.21 -13.43
N GLY A 793 -3.11 -36.30 -13.51
CA GLY A 793 -1.74 -36.43 -13.00
C GLY A 793 -1.64 -37.46 -11.88
N SER A 794 -0.55 -38.24 -11.88
CA SER A 794 -0.19 -39.22 -10.85
C SER A 794 0.90 -38.66 -9.94
N GLY A 795 0.55 -38.26 -8.72
CA GLY A 795 1.48 -37.73 -7.71
C GLY A 795 1.44 -36.20 -7.55
N GLY A 796 1.99 -35.69 -6.43
CA GLY A 796 1.93 -34.28 -6.05
C GLY A 796 2.62 -33.35 -7.05
N GLU A 797 3.89 -33.59 -7.38
CA GLU A 797 4.61 -32.75 -8.35
C GLU A 797 3.93 -32.71 -9.74
N ASN A 798 3.44 -33.85 -10.23
CA ASN A 798 2.73 -33.92 -11.52
C ASN A 798 1.52 -32.98 -11.54
N ARG A 799 0.69 -33.03 -10.49
CA ARG A 799 -0.48 -32.16 -10.36
C ARG A 799 -0.09 -30.68 -10.23
N ARG A 800 1.00 -30.35 -9.52
CA ARG A 800 1.53 -28.97 -9.45
C ARG A 800 1.98 -28.46 -10.82
N ILE A 801 2.72 -29.26 -11.58
CA ILE A 801 3.20 -28.89 -12.92
C ILE A 801 2.02 -28.58 -13.84
N ARG A 802 1.02 -29.46 -13.83
CA ARG A 802 -0.15 -29.31 -14.69
C ARG A 802 -1.04 -28.14 -14.25
N ALA A 803 -1.20 -27.92 -12.94
CA ALA A 803 -1.87 -26.74 -12.41
C ALA A 803 -1.11 -25.46 -12.81
N PHE A 804 0.22 -25.44 -12.70
CA PHE A 804 1.05 -24.30 -13.07
C PHE A 804 0.90 -23.95 -14.55
N LYS A 805 0.95 -24.96 -15.44
CA LYS A 805 0.66 -24.77 -16.87
C LYS A 805 -0.74 -24.19 -17.09
N TRP A 806 -1.75 -24.76 -16.43
CA TRP A 806 -3.13 -24.32 -16.58
C TRP A 806 -3.35 -22.87 -16.11
N PHE A 807 -2.77 -22.47 -14.98
CA PHE A 807 -2.83 -21.07 -14.51
C PHE A 807 -2.03 -20.13 -15.43
N CYS A 808 -0.87 -20.57 -15.94
CA CYS A 808 -0.12 -19.80 -16.93
C CYS A 808 -0.94 -19.57 -18.21
N ASP A 809 -1.63 -20.61 -18.71
CA ASP A 809 -2.53 -20.51 -19.85
C ASP A 809 -3.69 -19.54 -19.56
N TYR A 810 -4.29 -19.61 -18.36
CA TYR A 810 -5.35 -18.69 -17.93
C TYR A 810 -4.89 -17.23 -17.95
N PHE A 811 -3.68 -16.95 -17.45
CA PHE A 811 -3.10 -15.60 -17.43
C PHE A 811 -2.48 -15.17 -18.76
N GLY A 812 -2.45 -16.05 -19.76
CA GLY A 812 -1.88 -15.79 -21.08
C GLY A 812 -0.36 -15.60 -21.06
N VAL A 813 0.35 -16.40 -20.27
CA VAL A 813 1.82 -16.32 -20.10
C VAL A 813 2.48 -17.69 -20.27
N PRO A 814 3.76 -17.75 -20.67
CA PRO A 814 4.44 -19.04 -20.84
C PRO A 814 4.79 -19.69 -19.48
N ALA A 815 4.54 -20.99 -19.34
CA ALA A 815 5.01 -21.75 -18.18
C ALA A 815 6.55 -21.86 -18.15
N GLY A 816 7.18 -21.97 -19.33
CA GLY A 816 8.62 -22.17 -19.49
C GLY A 816 8.98 -23.55 -20.03
N SER A 817 10.27 -23.87 -20.07
CA SER A 817 10.75 -25.13 -20.65
C SER A 817 10.28 -26.35 -19.87
N GLY A 818 9.68 -27.33 -20.55
CA GLY A 818 9.02 -28.48 -19.93
C GLY A 818 9.92 -29.32 -19.01
N ASN A 819 11.21 -29.49 -19.35
CA ASN A 819 12.17 -30.21 -18.51
C ASN A 819 12.50 -29.48 -17.19
N LEU A 820 12.32 -28.16 -17.12
CA LEU A 820 12.59 -27.32 -15.93
C LEU A 820 11.33 -27.04 -15.11
N LEU A 821 10.17 -27.55 -15.55
CA LEU A 821 8.96 -27.58 -14.74
C LEU A 821 8.99 -28.67 -13.69
N SER A 822 9.89 -29.66 -13.82
CA SER A 822 10.10 -30.71 -12.83
C SER A 822 11.47 -30.62 -12.20
N CYS A 823 11.60 -31.00 -10.94
CA CYS A 823 12.87 -31.22 -10.27
C CYS A 823 13.42 -32.65 -10.45
N LYS A 824 12.74 -33.54 -11.19
CA LYS A 824 13.17 -34.94 -11.41
C LYS A 824 14.61 -35.04 -11.92
N GLY A 825 14.95 -34.25 -12.93
CA GLY A 825 16.29 -34.23 -13.53
C GLY A 825 17.31 -33.36 -12.80
N MET A 826 16.96 -32.74 -11.67
CA MET A 826 17.86 -31.86 -10.92
C MET A 826 18.98 -32.69 -10.27
N PRO A 827 20.27 -32.48 -10.63
CA PRO A 827 21.37 -33.31 -10.14
C PRO A 827 21.53 -33.32 -8.61
N VAL A 828 21.53 -32.13 -8.00
CA VAL A 828 21.75 -31.95 -6.56
C VAL A 828 20.49 -31.39 -5.92
N LYS A 829 19.82 -32.18 -5.08
CA LYS A 829 18.64 -31.71 -4.32
C LYS A 829 19.07 -30.79 -3.17
N PHE A 830 18.17 -29.93 -2.68
CA PHE A 830 18.49 -28.99 -1.60
C PHE A 830 19.06 -29.65 -0.34
N SER A 831 18.61 -30.85 0.01
CA SER A 831 19.14 -31.61 1.15
C SER A 831 20.62 -32.02 1.00
N ALA A 832 21.13 -32.09 -0.23
CA ALA A 832 22.51 -32.45 -0.54
C ALA A 832 23.39 -31.23 -0.83
N MET A 833 22.85 -30.01 -0.77
CA MET A 833 23.64 -28.79 -0.95
C MET A 833 24.48 -28.52 0.30
N HIS A 834 25.77 -28.20 0.11
CA HIS A 834 26.76 -28.03 1.20
C HIS A 834 26.85 -26.60 1.78
N TYR A 835 25.79 -25.80 1.68
CA TYR A 835 25.75 -24.44 2.26
C TYR A 835 24.67 -24.15 3.31
N PRO A 836 23.96 -25.11 3.95
CA PRO A 836 23.07 -24.76 5.04
C PRO A 836 23.90 -24.16 6.17
N LEU A 837 23.73 -22.85 6.38
CA LEU A 837 24.38 -22.12 7.45
C LEU A 837 23.33 -21.70 8.47
N SER A 838 23.68 -21.88 9.73
CA SER A 838 22.91 -21.39 10.87
C SER A 838 23.84 -20.71 11.87
N TYR A 839 23.27 -19.89 12.74
CA TYR A 839 24.02 -19.33 13.86
C TYR A 839 24.16 -20.35 14.99
N GLN A 840 25.38 -20.45 15.53
CA GLN A 840 25.73 -21.25 16.70
C GLN A 840 26.57 -20.40 17.68
N PRO A 841 26.85 -20.88 18.92
CA PRO A 841 27.82 -20.23 19.79
C PRO A 841 29.16 -20.04 19.08
N ASP A 842 29.74 -18.84 19.15
CA ASP A 842 31.10 -18.61 18.68
C ASP A 842 32.09 -19.23 19.66
N TRP A 843 32.47 -20.48 19.38
CA TRP A 843 33.40 -21.28 20.17
C TRP A 843 34.78 -20.62 20.37
N SER A 844 35.14 -19.65 19.52
CA SER A 844 36.38 -18.88 19.68
C SER A 844 36.30 -17.81 20.78
N SER A 845 35.09 -17.49 21.24
CA SER A 845 34.78 -16.46 22.23
C SER A 845 34.27 -17.03 23.57
N THR A 846 33.67 -18.22 23.59
CA THR A 846 33.01 -18.80 24.77
C THR A 846 33.94 -19.01 25.98
N GLY A 847 35.21 -19.34 25.73
CA GLY A 847 36.23 -19.52 26.77
C GLY A 847 36.97 -18.24 27.17
N LYS A 848 36.69 -17.10 26.55
CA LYS A 848 37.39 -15.83 26.78
C LYS A 848 36.64 -14.93 27.76
N ASP A 849 37.37 -13.98 28.33
CA ASP A 849 36.81 -12.91 29.16
C ASP A 849 36.17 -11.83 28.27
N ALA A 850 35.07 -12.18 27.61
CA ALA A 850 34.30 -11.31 26.71
C ALA A 850 32.83 -11.76 26.64
N PRO A 851 31.87 -10.89 26.26
CA PRO A 851 30.46 -11.29 26.11
C PRO A 851 30.27 -12.43 25.11
N CYS A 852 29.30 -13.31 25.38
CA CYS A 852 28.98 -14.41 24.46
C CYS A 852 28.52 -13.87 23.10
N ASN A 853 28.96 -14.54 22.03
CA ASN A 853 28.63 -14.20 20.65
C ASN A 853 28.22 -15.44 19.85
N CYS A 854 27.66 -15.24 18.66
CA CYS A 854 27.34 -16.31 17.71
C CYS A 854 28.04 -16.12 16.37
N ALA A 855 28.39 -17.24 15.74
CA ALA A 855 29.03 -17.29 14.43
C ALA A 855 28.29 -18.28 13.51
N PRO A 856 28.36 -18.10 12.18
CA PRO A 856 27.80 -19.06 11.22
C PRO A 856 28.49 -20.42 11.30
N ALA A 857 27.73 -21.50 11.12
CA ALA A 857 28.24 -22.87 11.08
C ALA A 857 27.57 -23.71 10.00
N THR A 858 28.28 -24.74 9.55
CA THR A 858 27.95 -25.56 8.37
C THR A 858 26.92 -26.66 8.63
N TYR A 859 25.94 -26.41 9.50
CA TYR A 859 24.83 -27.33 9.73
C TYR A 859 23.49 -26.58 9.78
N GLY A 860 22.41 -27.28 9.45
CA GLY A 860 21.05 -26.75 9.52
C GLY A 860 20.60 -26.61 10.98
N GLY A 861 20.37 -25.38 11.41
CA GLY A 861 19.84 -25.03 12.73
C GLY A 861 18.63 -24.10 12.62
N LEU A 862 17.87 -23.93 13.72
CA LEU A 862 16.62 -23.15 13.72
C LEU A 862 16.82 -21.63 13.56
N ILE A 863 18.04 -21.14 13.75
CA ILE A 863 18.40 -19.72 13.59
C ILE A 863 19.19 -19.60 12.28
N PRO A 864 18.56 -19.21 11.16
CA PRO A 864 19.21 -19.22 9.86
C PRO A 864 20.33 -18.19 9.78
N TYR A 865 21.34 -18.51 8.98
CA TYR A 865 22.30 -17.55 8.45
C TYR A 865 22.22 -17.56 6.93
N PHE A 866 21.96 -16.39 6.35
CA PHE A 866 21.85 -16.21 4.91
C PHE A 866 23.20 -15.80 4.35
N ASP A 867 23.94 -16.75 3.77
CA ASP A 867 25.22 -16.46 3.10
C ASP A 867 25.00 -15.47 1.94
N PRO A 868 25.72 -14.32 1.90
CA PRO A 868 25.68 -13.40 0.77
C PRO A 868 25.98 -14.03 -0.59
N LYS A 869 26.65 -15.19 -0.63
CA LYS A 869 26.90 -15.95 -1.87
C LYS A 869 25.67 -16.68 -2.41
N ASN A 870 24.68 -16.96 -1.56
CA ASN A 870 23.60 -17.89 -1.87
C ASN A 870 22.20 -17.27 -1.75
N TYR A 871 22.07 -16.14 -1.03
CA TYR A 871 20.79 -15.50 -0.74
C TYR A 871 20.76 -14.03 -1.17
N PRO A 872 19.60 -13.51 -1.60
CA PRO A 872 19.44 -12.10 -1.94
C PRO A 872 19.69 -11.15 -0.75
N GLU A 873 20.04 -9.90 -1.04
CA GLU A 873 20.47 -8.90 -0.04
C GLU A 873 19.43 -8.63 1.07
N ASN A 874 18.14 -8.68 0.74
CA ASN A 874 17.06 -8.50 1.71
C ASN A 874 17.05 -9.57 2.81
N TRP A 875 17.49 -10.81 2.50
CA TRP A 875 17.65 -11.89 3.47
C TRP A 875 18.97 -11.76 4.22
N VAL A 876 20.06 -11.42 3.52
CA VAL A 876 21.38 -11.16 4.13
C VAL A 876 21.29 -10.05 5.18
N ALA A 877 20.53 -8.99 4.92
CA ALA A 877 20.32 -7.87 5.85
C ALA A 877 19.69 -8.31 7.20
N LYS A 878 19.03 -9.48 7.25
CA LYS A 878 18.44 -10.03 8.48
C LYS A 878 19.44 -10.79 9.35
N ASN A 879 20.66 -11.06 8.86
CA ASN A 879 21.65 -11.83 9.61
C ASN A 879 21.98 -11.22 10.99
N GLU A 880 22.05 -9.89 11.11
CA GLU A 880 22.31 -9.26 12.41
C GLU A 880 21.15 -9.47 13.40
N TYR A 881 19.90 -9.48 12.93
CA TYR A 881 18.74 -9.85 13.75
C TYR A 881 18.86 -11.30 14.24
N TYR A 882 19.14 -12.23 13.34
CA TYR A 882 19.29 -13.65 13.69
C TYR A 882 20.51 -13.92 14.58
N ARG A 883 21.61 -13.18 14.40
CA ARG A 883 22.77 -13.24 15.30
C ARG A 883 22.38 -12.84 16.71
N LYS A 884 21.63 -11.74 16.88
CA LYS A 884 21.15 -11.29 18.19
C LYS A 884 20.20 -12.30 18.83
N GLU A 885 19.29 -12.88 18.05
CA GLU A 885 18.43 -13.97 18.52
C GLU A 885 19.24 -15.17 19.01
N CYS A 886 20.30 -15.56 18.28
CA CYS A 886 21.23 -16.59 18.74
C CYS A 886 21.91 -16.21 20.05
N VAL A 887 22.48 -15.01 20.14
CA VAL A 887 23.17 -14.54 21.35
C VAL A 887 22.22 -14.55 22.55
N LYS A 888 20.97 -14.10 22.38
CA LYS A 888 19.93 -14.16 23.42
C LYS A 888 19.75 -15.58 23.95
N THR A 889 19.71 -16.58 23.07
CA THR A 889 19.55 -17.98 23.50
C THR A 889 20.74 -18.54 24.29
N LEU A 890 21.95 -17.99 24.09
CA LEU A 890 23.14 -18.39 24.87
C LEU A 890 22.97 -18.05 26.35
N TYR A 891 22.37 -16.89 26.64
CA TYR A 891 22.14 -16.42 28.01
C TYR A 891 20.86 -17.01 28.61
N ASP A 892 19.78 -17.08 27.84
CA ASP A 892 18.48 -17.57 28.31
C ASP A 892 18.50 -19.08 28.58
N ASN A 893 19.26 -19.85 27.78
CA ASN A 893 19.34 -21.30 27.90
C ASN A 893 20.75 -21.84 27.55
N PRO A 894 21.77 -21.58 28.38
CA PRO A 894 23.15 -22.02 28.12
C PRO A 894 23.29 -23.54 28.05
N LYS A 895 22.33 -24.28 28.64
CA LYS A 895 22.30 -25.75 28.60
C LYS A 895 22.04 -26.29 27.20
N MET A 896 21.16 -25.63 26.45
CA MET A 896 20.84 -26.00 25.06
C MET A 896 22.09 -25.99 24.17
N HIS A 897 23.06 -25.14 24.50
CA HIS A 897 24.27 -24.91 23.73
C HIS A 897 25.51 -25.58 24.33
N ASN A 898 25.40 -26.35 25.42
CA ASN A 898 26.53 -26.93 26.14
C ASN A 898 27.62 -25.92 26.57
N ILE A 899 27.22 -24.69 26.96
CA ILE A 899 28.14 -23.63 27.42
C ILE A 899 27.95 -23.28 28.90
N GLN A 900 27.35 -24.17 29.69
CA GLN A 900 27.20 -23.95 31.13
C GLN A 900 28.57 -23.71 31.78
N GLY A 901 28.71 -22.59 32.50
CA GLY A 901 29.97 -22.23 33.17
C GLY A 901 31.04 -21.63 32.26
N SER A 902 30.75 -21.42 30.97
CA SER A 902 31.64 -20.69 30.06
C SER A 902 31.90 -19.26 30.54
N ALA A 903 33.13 -18.77 30.34
CA ALA A 903 33.58 -17.48 30.84
C ALA A 903 32.74 -16.30 30.31
N CYS A 904 32.23 -16.43 29.07
CA CYS A 904 31.44 -15.39 28.44
C CYS A 904 30.11 -15.09 29.14
N LEU A 905 29.54 -16.06 29.88
CA LEU A 905 28.28 -15.90 30.62
C LEU A 905 28.43 -15.04 31.89
N LYS A 906 29.66 -14.68 32.28
CA LYS A 906 29.92 -13.73 33.39
C LYS A 906 29.54 -12.29 33.01
N TYR A 907 29.45 -12.00 31.72
CA TYR A 907 29.04 -10.70 31.21
C TYR A 907 27.51 -10.60 31.18
N PRO A 908 26.94 -9.41 31.43
CA PRO A 908 25.51 -9.22 31.27
C PRO A 908 25.10 -9.44 29.81
N PRO A 909 23.89 -9.96 29.55
CA PRO A 909 23.38 -10.06 28.18
C PRO A 909 23.36 -8.67 27.53
N PRO A 910 23.72 -8.56 26.24
CA PRO A 910 23.67 -7.29 25.51
C PRO A 910 22.24 -6.73 25.49
N LYS A 911 22.09 -5.43 25.78
CA LYS A 911 20.80 -4.74 25.88
C LYS A 911 20.17 -4.45 24.53
#